data_AF-A0A925R0J6-F1
#
_entry.id   AF-A0A925R0J6-F1
#
_cell.length_a   1.000
_cell.length_b   1.000
_cell.length_c   1.000
_cell.angle_alpha   90.00
_cell.angle_beta   90.00
_cell.angle_gamma   90.00
#
_symmetry.space_group_name_H-M   'P 1'
#
loop_
_entity.id
_entity.type
_entity.pdbx_description
1 polymer ?
#
loop_
_entity_poly.entity_id
_entity_poly.type
_entity_poly.pdbx_seq_one_letter_code
_entity_poly.pdbx_strand_id
1 'polypeptide(L)'
;MAGIYGLAAKPLPAKPSGRTIGGSGMREGMMTGDEGGGLRVISQEEFERIVTDHQRKTQSRPGEYVRIMVANLDCTDLTEVRTTGQIILSEASIRSANLKGLDVSDWSLGNADLTGANLTFLKGSPLYLQGAVLTDANFSNALLDGVWAEKATFDGACFANATIKRFSGQASFRGSKLTGARMDNAQFASAILTGADLSGASLDGSYFEGADLDGAILDGANFANADLEKAKHLRADQLAGTDLTNAKLPPDVAKFEALKRAEETIKIARPLFLGLIAACLYSWVTIGQTTDAALLTRAIGKPLPLIGAEVPVVWFFLATPLILVALNVYLHFYLHALWQDLAGLPRRFPDGRPVTEKVHPWLLTNIALYHSTQLEPKRLGVVRMGARFSKAMVWGLVPITILFFALRAMPLGDRLLNGWLLFMLFMSVSTGLWFAYLGARTLTRREPRFREMLWRIAQAAMPVISIISSYLSPAWHERISEQEAGVFAPLLSPIRHTLDLRFAELSTKRPDWKGDVRMVAGAPLRHARMDGADAYRAFLVGANLIEARLAHSTLAQADLREAILAGAHLENANLEGADLRGANLKGAFLNGADLRNANLEGALLIDAKVDGAHFWNARLAGACLDQVDLTAAKGLEAKQLASAYGDNGTHAPQPLAVKQGGCPAP
;
A
#
# COMPACT_ATOMS: atom_id res chain seq x y z
N MET A 1 22.31 12.62 3.69
CA MET A 1 22.33 12.90 2.24
C MET A 1 21.50 14.14 1.97
N ALA A 2 22.00 15.31 2.36
CA ALA A 2 21.42 16.62 2.09
C ALA A 2 22.54 17.48 1.52
N GLY A 3 22.40 17.89 0.26
CA GLY A 3 23.40 18.63 -0.49
C GLY A 3 23.18 18.39 -1.98
N ILE A 4 23.05 19.48 -2.75
CA ILE A 4 22.70 19.54 -4.18
C ILE A 4 21.19 19.61 -4.45
N TYR A 5 20.54 20.69 -4.01
CA TYR A 5 19.53 21.43 -4.79
C TYR A 5 19.50 22.86 -4.24
N GLY A 6 20.15 23.78 -4.97
CA GLY A 6 20.34 25.15 -4.52
C GLY A 6 20.81 26.05 -5.65
N LEU A 7 20.07 26.09 -6.75
CA LEU A 7 20.14 27.18 -7.73
C LEU A 7 18.71 27.67 -7.96
N ALA A 8 18.34 28.65 -7.15
CA ALA A 8 17.11 29.41 -7.28
C ALA A 8 17.12 30.15 -8.63
N ALA A 9 16.12 29.85 -9.46
CA ALA A 9 15.80 30.64 -10.63
C ALA A 9 15.44 32.07 -10.17
N LYS A 10 16.31 33.04 -10.51
CA LYS A 10 15.99 34.46 -10.48
C LYS A 10 14.77 34.71 -11.39
N PRO A 11 13.84 35.61 -11.02
CA PRO A 11 12.79 36.07 -11.92
C PRO A 11 13.45 36.75 -13.14
N LEU A 12 13.16 36.26 -14.33
CA LEU A 12 13.59 36.89 -15.57
C LEU A 12 12.95 38.29 -15.69
N PRO A 13 13.70 39.29 -16.19
CA PRO A 13 13.31 40.69 -16.19
C PRO A 13 12.24 40.99 -17.24
N ALA A 14 11.58 42.13 -17.01
CA ALA A 14 10.58 42.74 -17.87
C ALA A 14 10.98 42.82 -19.36
N LYS A 15 9.97 42.65 -20.22
CA LYS A 15 9.86 43.09 -21.63
C LYS A 15 11.12 43.00 -22.51
N PRO A 16 11.14 42.15 -23.55
CA PRO A 16 11.82 42.49 -24.77
C PRO A 16 10.94 43.49 -25.54
N SER A 17 11.41 44.73 -25.55
CA SER A 17 11.23 45.76 -26.57
C SER A 17 10.28 45.43 -27.73
N GLY A 18 9.25 46.26 -27.88
CA GLY A 18 8.63 46.47 -29.18
C GLY A 18 9.70 46.87 -30.19
N ARG A 19 10.01 45.96 -31.10
CA ARG A 19 10.42 46.35 -32.45
C ARG A 19 9.12 46.50 -33.23
N THR A 20 8.64 47.74 -33.23
CA THR A 20 7.90 48.29 -34.35
C THR A 20 8.63 47.90 -35.64
N ILE A 21 8.06 46.96 -36.39
CA ILE A 21 8.22 47.02 -37.84
C ILE A 21 7.47 48.29 -38.22
N GLY A 22 8.26 49.31 -38.58
CA GLY A 22 7.79 50.62 -38.96
C GLY A 22 6.71 50.54 -40.02
N GLY A 23 5.76 51.45 -39.92
CA GLY A 23 4.60 51.50 -40.78
C GLY A 23 4.96 51.60 -42.26
N SER A 24 4.27 50.78 -43.03
CA SER A 24 3.79 51.18 -44.35
C SER A 24 2.39 50.56 -44.54
N GLY A 25 1.37 51.42 -44.61
CA GLY A 25 0.10 51.13 -45.27
C GLY A 25 -0.73 49.93 -44.79
N MET A 26 -1.05 49.79 -43.50
CA MET A 26 -2.10 48.86 -43.07
C MET A 26 -3.44 49.59 -43.01
N ARG A 27 -4.42 49.18 -43.81
CA ARG A 27 -5.82 49.61 -43.68
C ARG A 27 -6.65 48.45 -43.12
N GLU A 28 -7.30 48.70 -41.99
CA GLU A 28 -8.25 47.77 -41.37
C GLU A 28 -9.47 47.58 -42.29
N GLY A 29 -9.75 46.33 -42.66
CA GLY A 29 -10.95 45.93 -43.38
C GLY A 29 -12.01 45.38 -42.43
N MET A 30 -13.08 46.17 -42.23
CA MET A 30 -14.44 45.81 -41.83
C MET A 30 -14.64 44.89 -40.59
N MET A 31 -15.00 45.49 -39.45
CA MET A 31 -15.76 44.78 -38.40
C MET A 31 -17.24 44.73 -38.81
N THR A 32 -17.81 43.55 -39.05
CA THR A 32 -19.27 43.38 -39.20
C THR A 32 -19.88 42.92 -37.88
N GLY A 33 -19.95 43.82 -36.91
CA GLY A 33 -20.69 43.60 -35.67
C GLY A 33 -22.17 43.95 -35.84
N ASP A 34 -23.06 43.10 -35.33
CA ASP A 34 -24.48 43.45 -35.15
C ASP A 34 -24.67 44.17 -33.79
N GLU A 35 -25.73 44.96 -33.61
CA GLU A 35 -25.98 45.84 -32.43
C GLU A 35 -26.16 45.09 -31.07
N GLY A 36 -25.76 43.83 -30.98
CA GLY A 36 -25.76 42.99 -29.77
C GLY A 36 -24.40 42.37 -29.41
N GLY A 37 -23.29 42.86 -29.97
CA GLY A 37 -21.93 42.44 -29.59
C GLY A 37 -21.47 41.07 -30.11
N GLY A 38 -22.24 40.44 -31.02
CA GLY A 38 -21.86 39.24 -31.75
C GLY A 38 -21.45 39.54 -33.19
N LEU A 39 -20.44 38.84 -33.70
CA LEU A 39 -20.04 38.90 -35.11
C LEU A 39 -21.03 38.15 -35.99
N ARG A 40 -21.59 38.84 -36.99
CA ARG A 40 -22.53 38.25 -37.95
C ARG A 40 -21.83 37.23 -38.85
N VAL A 41 -22.50 36.09 -39.12
CA VAL A 41 -22.03 35.09 -40.09
C VAL A 41 -22.03 35.69 -41.50
N ILE A 42 -20.89 35.59 -42.18
CA ILE A 42 -20.62 36.08 -43.52
C ILE A 42 -20.87 34.94 -44.52
N SER A 43 -21.66 35.23 -45.56
CA SER A 43 -21.94 34.27 -46.65
C SER A 43 -20.72 34.06 -47.57
N GLN A 44 -20.71 32.96 -48.33
CA GLN A 44 -19.66 32.69 -49.33
C GLN A 44 -19.48 33.87 -50.30
N GLU A 45 -20.55 34.39 -50.88
CA GLU A 45 -20.50 35.50 -51.84
C GLU A 45 -19.94 36.78 -51.20
N GLU A 46 -20.30 37.04 -49.95
CA GLU A 46 -19.83 38.22 -49.21
C GLU A 46 -18.35 38.08 -48.88
N PHE A 47 -17.91 36.88 -48.49
CA PHE A 47 -16.50 36.56 -48.29
C PHE A 47 -15.69 36.71 -49.59
N GLU A 48 -16.18 36.16 -50.71
CA GLU A 48 -15.56 36.31 -52.03
C GLU A 48 -15.47 37.76 -52.48
N ARG A 49 -16.52 38.56 -52.24
CA ARG A 49 -16.51 40.00 -52.53
C ARG A 49 -15.45 40.72 -51.69
N ILE A 50 -15.34 40.41 -50.40
CA ILE A 50 -14.33 41.00 -49.51
C ILE A 50 -12.92 40.66 -50.01
N VAL A 51 -12.67 39.38 -50.33
CA VAL A 51 -11.38 38.91 -50.85
C VAL A 51 -11.06 39.60 -52.19
N THR A 52 -12.02 39.66 -53.11
CA THR A 52 -11.83 40.24 -54.45
C THR A 52 -11.63 41.75 -54.43
N ASP A 53 -12.42 42.49 -53.62
CA ASP A 53 -12.29 43.95 -53.47
C ASP A 53 -10.93 44.32 -52.87
N HIS A 54 -10.44 43.50 -51.95
CA HIS A 54 -9.12 43.70 -51.35
C HIS A 54 -7.99 43.34 -52.30
N GLN A 55 -8.10 42.24 -53.05
CA GLN A 55 -7.12 41.86 -54.09
C GLN A 55 -6.93 42.95 -55.14
N ARG A 56 -8.03 43.59 -55.59
CA ARG A 56 -7.98 44.75 -56.49
C ARG A 56 -7.23 45.93 -55.88
N LYS A 57 -7.40 46.19 -54.57
CA LYS A 57 -6.68 47.25 -53.85
C LYS A 57 -5.18 46.93 -53.74
N THR A 58 -4.80 45.68 -53.47
CA THR A 58 -3.38 45.27 -53.38
C THR A 58 -2.66 45.19 -54.73
N GLN A 59 -3.33 44.90 -55.85
CA GLN A 59 -2.70 45.00 -57.18
C GLN A 59 -2.20 46.42 -57.53
N SER A 60 -2.72 47.45 -56.86
CA SER A 60 -2.29 48.83 -57.05
C SER A 60 -1.02 49.22 -56.26
N ARG A 61 -0.53 48.37 -55.33
CA ARG A 61 0.66 48.59 -54.50
C ARG A 61 1.35 47.26 -54.09
N PRO A 62 2.51 46.90 -54.66
CA PRO A 62 3.20 45.65 -54.30
C PRO A 62 3.72 45.71 -52.85
N GLY A 63 3.28 44.79 -51.99
CA GLY A 63 3.79 44.61 -50.62
C GLY A 63 2.79 44.78 -49.46
N GLU A 64 1.51 45.10 -49.72
CA GLU A 64 0.46 45.19 -48.70
C GLU A 64 -0.26 43.83 -48.51
N TYR A 65 -0.41 43.38 -47.25
CA TYR A 65 -0.97 42.08 -46.87
C TYR A 65 -2.47 42.16 -46.55
N VAL A 66 -3.24 41.12 -46.90
CA VAL A 66 -4.68 41.05 -46.64
C VAL A 66 -4.96 40.61 -45.19
N ARG A 67 -5.35 41.56 -44.33
CA ARG A 67 -5.84 41.27 -42.97
C ARG A 67 -7.36 41.33 -42.92
N ILE A 68 -8.02 40.18 -42.96
CA ILE A 68 -9.47 40.06 -42.68
C ILE A 68 -9.58 39.73 -41.19
N MET A 69 -9.51 40.78 -40.36
CA MET A 69 -9.62 40.60 -38.92
C MET A 69 -11.08 40.28 -38.57
N VAL A 70 -11.26 39.11 -37.96
CA VAL A 70 -12.48 38.72 -37.25
C VAL A 70 -13.70 38.50 -38.18
N ALA A 71 -13.66 37.39 -38.93
CA ALA A 71 -14.80 36.88 -39.69
C ALA A 71 -15.50 35.76 -38.93
N ASN A 72 -16.84 35.74 -38.97
CA ASN A 72 -17.63 34.57 -38.61
C ASN A 72 -18.07 33.90 -39.91
N LEU A 73 -17.51 32.73 -40.21
CA LEU A 73 -17.73 31.91 -41.40
C LEU A 73 -18.32 30.54 -41.02
N ASP A 74 -18.98 30.48 -39.86
CA ASP A 74 -19.55 29.25 -39.35
C ASP A 74 -20.57 28.67 -40.34
N CYS A 75 -20.47 27.36 -40.59
CA CYS A 75 -21.32 26.59 -41.50
C CYS A 75 -21.33 27.10 -42.96
N THR A 76 -20.38 27.94 -43.36
CA THR A 76 -20.29 28.48 -44.73
C THR A 76 -19.61 27.47 -45.67
N ASP A 77 -20.11 27.34 -46.90
CA ASP A 77 -19.41 26.60 -47.96
C ASP A 77 -18.42 27.54 -48.68
N LEU A 78 -17.15 27.20 -48.68
CA LEU A 78 -16.05 27.98 -49.25
C LEU A 78 -15.36 27.22 -50.40
N THR A 79 -15.95 26.14 -50.90
CA THR A 79 -15.31 25.26 -51.90
C THR A 79 -15.05 25.92 -53.25
N GLU A 80 -15.83 26.92 -53.65
CA GLU A 80 -15.65 27.62 -54.94
C GLU A 80 -14.86 28.93 -54.82
N VAL A 81 -14.45 29.31 -53.60
CA VAL A 81 -13.74 30.57 -53.35
C VAL A 81 -12.40 30.54 -54.08
N ARG A 82 -12.19 31.49 -54.99
CA ARG A 82 -10.91 31.65 -55.69
C ARG A 82 -10.01 32.58 -54.92
N THR A 83 -9.03 32.03 -54.22
CA THR A 83 -8.06 32.81 -53.47
C THR A 83 -6.72 32.85 -54.18
N THR A 84 -6.16 34.05 -54.34
CA THR A 84 -4.79 34.28 -54.79
C THR A 84 -4.11 35.20 -53.78
N GLY A 85 -2.99 34.76 -53.20
CA GLY A 85 -2.22 35.50 -52.20
C GLY A 85 -2.56 35.16 -50.75
N GLN A 86 -1.80 35.74 -49.83
CA GLN A 86 -1.90 35.51 -48.39
C GLN A 86 -3.22 36.07 -47.82
N ILE A 87 -4.00 35.21 -47.17
CA ILE A 87 -5.23 35.56 -46.46
C ILE A 87 -5.00 35.38 -44.95
N ILE A 88 -5.25 36.43 -44.17
CA ILE A 88 -5.16 36.36 -42.71
C ILE A 88 -6.57 36.33 -42.13
N LEU A 89 -6.93 35.20 -41.55
CA LEU A 89 -8.18 34.90 -40.83
C LEU A 89 -7.87 34.51 -39.38
N SER A 90 -6.87 35.14 -38.78
CA SER A 90 -6.51 34.89 -37.39
C SER A 90 -7.67 35.29 -36.47
N GLU A 91 -7.97 34.46 -35.47
CA GLU A 91 -9.09 34.64 -34.52
C GLU A 91 -10.49 34.57 -35.15
N ALA A 92 -10.61 34.11 -36.41
CA ALA A 92 -11.90 33.89 -37.06
C ALA A 92 -12.63 32.66 -36.49
N SER A 93 -13.97 32.68 -36.52
CA SER A 93 -14.81 31.49 -36.32
C SER A 93 -15.15 30.91 -37.68
N ILE A 94 -14.80 29.65 -37.92
CA ILE A 94 -14.95 28.92 -39.18
C ILE A 94 -15.48 27.50 -38.86
N ARG A 95 -16.36 27.41 -37.86
CA ARG A 95 -16.85 26.14 -37.32
C ARG A 95 -17.73 25.44 -38.34
N SER A 96 -17.51 24.14 -38.55
CA SER A 96 -18.32 23.32 -39.47
C SER A 96 -18.40 23.85 -40.91
N ALA A 97 -17.48 24.74 -41.31
CA ALA A 97 -17.42 25.25 -42.68
C ALA A 97 -16.89 24.18 -43.64
N ASN A 98 -17.20 24.31 -44.93
CA ASN A 98 -16.73 23.41 -45.97
C ASN A 98 -15.64 24.09 -46.81
N LEU A 99 -14.37 23.72 -46.62
CA LEU A 99 -13.23 24.21 -47.41
C LEU A 99 -12.60 23.10 -48.25
N LYS A 100 -13.40 22.09 -48.61
CA LYS A 100 -12.92 20.92 -49.35
C LYS A 100 -12.24 21.33 -50.65
N GLY A 101 -11.03 20.80 -50.87
CA GLY A 101 -10.27 21.02 -52.11
C GLY A 101 -9.69 22.42 -52.28
N LEU A 102 -9.93 23.32 -51.33
CA LEU A 102 -9.48 24.71 -51.41
C LEU A 102 -7.95 24.80 -51.29
N ASP A 103 -7.37 25.73 -52.04
CA ASP A 103 -5.95 26.08 -51.91
C ASP A 103 -5.80 27.22 -50.91
N VAL A 104 -5.38 26.86 -49.70
CA VAL A 104 -5.15 27.77 -48.58
C VAL A 104 -3.66 28.06 -48.37
N SER A 105 -2.87 27.98 -49.44
CA SER A 105 -1.45 28.34 -49.39
C SER A 105 -1.28 29.79 -48.95
N ASP A 106 -0.32 30.00 -48.05
CA ASP A 106 -0.01 31.25 -47.35
C ASP A 106 -1.10 31.76 -46.39
N TRP A 107 -2.16 30.99 -46.11
CA TRP A 107 -3.20 31.43 -45.19
C TRP A 107 -2.71 31.43 -43.73
N SER A 108 -3.13 32.45 -42.99
CA SER A 108 -2.90 32.58 -41.55
C SER A 108 -4.20 32.45 -40.77
N LEU A 109 -4.38 31.29 -40.17
CA LEU A 109 -5.52 30.87 -39.34
C LEU A 109 -5.12 30.76 -37.86
N GLY A 110 -4.14 31.55 -37.41
CA GLY A 110 -3.69 31.54 -36.01
C GLY A 110 -4.83 31.85 -35.04
N ASN A 111 -4.99 31.06 -33.98
CA ASN A 111 -6.06 31.14 -32.99
C ASN A 111 -7.49 31.10 -33.56
N ALA A 112 -7.68 30.70 -34.83
CA ALA A 112 -9.00 30.54 -35.40
C ALA A 112 -9.69 29.27 -34.87
N ASP A 113 -11.02 29.26 -34.88
CA ASP A 113 -11.83 28.11 -34.50
C ASP A 113 -12.43 27.43 -35.74
N LEU A 114 -11.85 26.30 -36.12
CA LEU A 114 -12.26 25.45 -37.23
C LEU A 114 -12.90 24.14 -36.74
N THR A 115 -13.51 24.14 -35.55
CA THR A 115 -14.13 22.94 -34.99
C THR A 115 -15.13 22.32 -35.97
N GLY A 116 -14.95 21.03 -36.29
CA GLY A 116 -15.79 20.27 -37.21
C GLY A 116 -15.70 20.68 -38.69
N ALA A 117 -14.77 21.55 -39.08
CA ALA A 117 -14.64 22.00 -40.47
C ALA A 117 -14.24 20.84 -41.42
N ASN A 118 -14.80 20.85 -42.63
CA ASN A 118 -14.43 19.92 -43.69
C ASN A 118 -13.28 20.49 -44.52
N LEU A 119 -12.10 19.91 -44.34
CA LEU A 119 -10.82 20.30 -44.94
C LEU A 119 -10.27 19.17 -45.83
N THR A 120 -11.16 18.34 -46.38
CA THR A 120 -10.76 17.19 -47.20
C THR A 120 -10.15 17.66 -48.51
N PHE A 121 -9.10 16.99 -48.99
CA PHE A 121 -8.36 17.37 -50.21
C PHE A 121 -7.79 18.81 -50.22
N LEU A 122 -7.77 19.48 -49.07
CA LEU A 122 -7.22 20.82 -48.92
C LEU A 122 -5.75 20.84 -49.36
N LYS A 123 -5.32 21.91 -50.02
CA LYS A 123 -3.91 22.17 -50.32
C LYS A 123 -3.45 23.35 -49.51
N GLY A 124 -2.31 23.23 -48.84
CA GLY A 124 -1.73 24.35 -48.09
C GLY A 124 -0.22 24.29 -48.11
N SER A 125 0.43 25.35 -48.59
CA SER A 125 1.89 25.45 -48.63
C SER A 125 2.41 26.91 -48.62
N PRO A 126 2.94 27.43 -47.50
CA PRO A 126 2.75 27.01 -46.11
C PRO A 126 1.35 27.35 -45.58
N LEU A 127 0.95 26.75 -44.45
CA LEU A 127 -0.30 27.08 -43.76
C LEU A 127 -0.05 27.33 -42.27
N TYR A 128 -0.50 28.47 -41.74
CA TYR A 128 -0.27 28.85 -40.34
C TYR A 128 -1.53 28.61 -39.49
N LEU A 129 -1.44 27.71 -38.51
CA LEU A 129 -2.52 27.26 -37.61
C LEU A 129 -2.14 27.42 -36.13
N GLN A 130 -1.18 28.29 -35.79
CA GLN A 130 -0.68 28.41 -34.42
C GLN A 130 -1.82 28.71 -33.44
N GLY A 131 -1.98 27.87 -32.41
CA GLY A 131 -3.03 28.02 -31.38
C GLY A 131 -4.47 27.83 -31.88
N ALA A 132 -4.69 27.43 -33.12
CA ALA A 132 -6.03 27.21 -33.66
C ALA A 132 -6.74 26.01 -33.01
N VAL A 133 -8.06 26.03 -33.01
CA VAL A 133 -8.92 24.94 -32.52
C VAL A 133 -9.52 24.23 -33.72
N LEU A 134 -9.18 22.97 -33.90
CA LEU A 134 -9.57 22.12 -35.04
C LEU A 134 -10.11 20.77 -34.55
N THR A 135 -10.77 20.78 -33.39
CA THR A 135 -11.42 19.59 -32.82
C THR A 135 -12.40 19.01 -33.84
N ASP A 136 -12.36 17.70 -34.06
CA ASP A 136 -13.20 16.97 -35.02
C ASP A 136 -13.13 17.46 -36.49
N ALA A 137 -12.14 18.30 -36.85
CA ALA A 137 -11.95 18.75 -38.22
C ALA A 137 -11.47 17.61 -39.15
N ASN A 138 -11.84 17.64 -40.42
CA ASN A 138 -11.54 16.57 -41.37
C ASN A 138 -10.55 16.99 -42.45
N PHE A 139 -9.28 16.64 -42.29
CA PHE A 139 -8.16 16.83 -43.23
C PHE A 139 -7.89 15.61 -44.14
N SER A 140 -8.84 14.69 -44.32
CA SER A 140 -8.56 13.47 -45.08
C SER A 140 -8.10 13.78 -46.50
N ASN A 141 -7.02 13.13 -46.94
CA ASN A 141 -6.36 13.35 -48.23
C ASN A 141 -5.84 14.79 -48.47
N ALA A 142 -5.68 15.61 -47.43
CA ALA A 142 -5.09 16.94 -47.57
C ALA A 142 -3.59 16.87 -47.93
N LEU A 143 -3.13 17.85 -48.71
CA LEU A 143 -1.73 18.05 -49.08
C LEU A 143 -1.21 19.28 -48.34
N LEU A 144 -0.48 19.02 -47.27
CA LEU A 144 -0.06 20.00 -46.27
C LEU A 144 1.47 20.08 -46.27
N ASP A 145 2.04 21.02 -47.02
CA ASP A 145 3.48 21.18 -47.11
C ASP A 145 3.92 22.41 -46.30
N GLY A 146 4.65 22.22 -45.19
CA GLY A 146 5.08 23.33 -44.33
C GLY A 146 3.97 23.96 -43.47
N VAL A 147 3.27 23.14 -42.69
CA VAL A 147 2.22 23.59 -41.75
C VAL A 147 2.80 23.99 -40.39
N TRP A 148 2.39 25.15 -39.86
CA TRP A 148 2.76 25.64 -38.53
C TRP A 148 1.57 25.55 -37.58
N ALA A 149 1.43 24.44 -36.87
CA ALA A 149 0.33 24.15 -35.97
C ALA A 149 0.79 24.04 -34.50
N GLU A 150 1.74 24.87 -34.07
CA GLU A 150 2.23 24.87 -32.70
C GLU A 150 1.11 25.20 -31.71
N LYS A 151 0.98 24.38 -30.66
CA LYS A 151 -0.05 24.50 -29.62
C LYS A 151 -1.50 24.50 -30.13
N ALA A 152 -1.73 24.10 -31.38
CA ALA A 152 -3.07 23.92 -31.93
C ALA A 152 -3.75 22.68 -31.29
N THR A 153 -5.08 22.65 -31.34
CA THR A 153 -5.89 21.51 -30.85
C THR A 153 -6.54 20.81 -32.02
N PHE A 154 -6.32 19.51 -32.17
CA PHE A 154 -6.81 18.62 -33.22
C PHE A 154 -7.47 17.38 -32.61
N ASP A 155 -8.01 17.49 -31.40
CA ASP A 155 -8.64 16.36 -30.71
C ASP A 155 -9.76 15.77 -31.59
N GLY A 156 -9.74 14.45 -31.82
CA GLY A 156 -10.70 13.76 -32.70
C GLY A 156 -10.59 14.06 -34.20
N ALA A 157 -9.69 14.95 -34.63
CA ALA A 157 -9.55 15.33 -36.04
C ALA A 157 -9.10 14.15 -36.93
N CYS A 158 -9.46 14.20 -38.21
CA CYS A 158 -9.16 13.14 -39.18
C CYS A 158 -8.14 13.59 -40.23
N PHE A 159 -6.94 13.02 -40.22
CA PHE A 159 -5.85 13.18 -41.19
C PHE A 159 -5.62 11.93 -42.05
N ALA A 160 -6.62 11.06 -42.20
CA ALA A 160 -6.46 9.82 -42.97
C ALA A 160 -5.93 10.10 -44.38
N ASN A 161 -4.85 9.41 -44.77
CA ASN A 161 -4.12 9.58 -46.03
C ASN A 161 -3.58 11.01 -46.30
N ALA A 162 -3.55 11.89 -45.29
CA ALA A 162 -3.01 13.23 -45.46
C ALA A 162 -1.49 13.18 -45.66
N THR A 163 -0.98 14.05 -46.52
CA THR A 163 0.45 14.21 -46.74
C THR A 163 0.93 15.45 -46.03
N ILE A 164 1.70 15.28 -44.96
CA ILE A 164 2.30 16.35 -44.18
C ILE A 164 3.81 16.29 -44.43
N LYS A 165 4.28 17.21 -45.27
CA LYS A 165 5.69 17.29 -45.68
C LYS A 165 6.33 18.56 -45.15
N ARG A 166 7.64 18.51 -45.04
CA ARG A 166 8.48 19.64 -44.69
C ARG A 166 8.82 20.45 -45.95
N PHE A 167 8.11 21.56 -46.18
CA PHE A 167 8.53 22.58 -47.14
C PHE A 167 9.61 23.44 -46.50
N SER A 168 10.82 23.46 -47.08
CA SER A 168 11.95 24.34 -46.71
C SER A 168 12.29 24.52 -45.21
N GLY A 169 11.76 23.70 -44.28
CA GLY A 169 12.11 23.81 -42.86
C GLY A 169 11.08 23.42 -41.79
N GLN A 170 9.75 23.51 -42.00
CA GLN A 170 8.89 23.93 -40.87
C GLN A 170 7.48 23.30 -40.73
N ALA A 171 7.26 22.02 -41.10
CA ALA A 171 6.04 21.35 -40.63
C ALA A 171 6.15 21.11 -39.09
N SER A 172 5.52 21.95 -38.28
CA SER A 172 5.65 21.98 -36.81
C SER A 172 4.30 21.79 -36.13
N PHE A 173 4.22 20.76 -35.30
CA PHE A 173 3.09 20.41 -34.42
C PHE A 173 3.51 20.51 -32.95
N ARG A 174 4.54 21.30 -32.64
CA ARG A 174 5.14 21.37 -31.30
C ARG A 174 4.09 21.71 -30.24
N GLY A 175 3.97 20.86 -29.23
CA GLY A 175 3.03 21.04 -28.12
C GLY A 175 1.55 21.06 -28.52
N SER A 176 1.20 20.60 -29.72
CA SER A 176 -0.19 20.48 -30.16
C SER A 176 -0.90 19.31 -29.49
N LYS A 177 -2.22 19.36 -29.41
CA LYS A 177 -3.06 18.25 -28.95
C LYS A 177 -3.67 17.55 -30.15
N LEU A 178 -3.50 16.25 -30.22
CA LEU A 178 -3.96 15.36 -31.28
C LEU A 178 -4.64 14.12 -30.65
N THR A 179 -5.30 14.30 -29.50
CA THR A 179 -5.83 13.17 -28.72
C THR A 179 -6.98 12.50 -29.47
N GLY A 180 -6.92 11.18 -29.61
CA GLY A 180 -7.93 10.41 -30.37
C GLY A 180 -8.03 10.73 -31.86
N ALA A 181 -7.12 11.53 -32.42
CA ALA A 181 -7.13 11.89 -33.83
C ALA A 181 -6.86 10.66 -34.73
N ARG A 182 -7.47 10.65 -35.92
CA ARG A 182 -7.40 9.56 -36.89
C ARG A 182 -6.45 9.91 -38.01
N MET A 183 -5.27 9.31 -38.04
CA MET A 183 -4.16 9.64 -38.95
C MET A 183 -3.66 8.41 -39.71
N ASP A 184 -4.56 7.48 -40.00
CA ASP A 184 -4.24 6.24 -40.69
C ASP A 184 -3.65 6.55 -42.09
N ASN A 185 -2.52 5.90 -42.42
CA ASN A 185 -1.73 6.10 -43.64
C ASN A 185 -1.26 7.54 -43.89
N ALA A 186 -1.27 8.41 -42.87
CA ALA A 186 -0.77 9.77 -43.01
C ALA A 186 0.76 9.77 -43.12
N GLN A 187 1.29 10.71 -43.91
CA GLN A 187 2.73 10.93 -44.06
C GLN A 187 3.16 12.10 -43.20
N PHE A 188 4.06 11.89 -42.24
CA PHE A 188 4.63 12.90 -41.34
C PHE A 188 6.14 13.10 -41.59
N ALA A 189 6.60 12.87 -42.82
CA ALA A 189 8.01 12.89 -43.14
C ALA A 189 8.67 14.24 -42.75
N SER A 190 9.69 14.17 -41.90
CA SER A 190 10.43 15.32 -41.36
C SER A 190 9.60 16.35 -40.56
N ALA A 191 8.41 15.98 -40.08
CA ALA A 191 7.58 16.83 -39.21
C ALA A 191 8.16 16.94 -37.80
N ILE A 192 7.93 18.07 -37.13
CA ILE A 192 8.32 18.31 -35.73
C ILE A 192 7.11 18.07 -34.83
N LEU A 193 7.11 17.00 -34.06
CA LEU A 193 6.04 16.59 -33.14
C LEU A 193 6.47 16.70 -31.68
N THR A 194 7.51 17.49 -31.40
CA THR A 194 8.08 17.64 -30.06
C THR A 194 7.02 18.07 -29.05
N GLY A 195 6.83 17.27 -27.99
CA GLY A 195 5.85 17.55 -26.93
C GLY A 195 4.38 17.50 -27.36
N ALA A 196 4.06 17.02 -28.56
CA ALA A 196 2.68 16.86 -29.01
C ALA A 196 1.99 15.71 -28.26
N ASP A 197 0.68 15.84 -28.00
CA ASP A 197 -0.12 14.82 -27.34
C ASP A 197 -0.92 14.00 -28.36
N LEU A 198 -0.46 12.79 -28.67
CA LEU A 198 -1.11 11.84 -29.58
C LEU A 198 -1.80 10.70 -28.81
N SER A 199 -2.18 10.92 -27.54
CA SER A 199 -2.80 9.89 -26.72
C SER A 199 -4.06 9.32 -27.39
N GLY A 200 -4.11 8.00 -27.55
CA GLY A 200 -5.22 7.29 -28.18
C GLY A 200 -5.42 7.55 -29.69
N ALA A 201 -4.50 8.23 -30.36
CA ALA A 201 -4.57 8.47 -31.80
C ALA A 201 -4.45 7.17 -32.61
N SER A 202 -5.09 7.12 -33.78
CA SER A 202 -4.91 6.03 -34.76
C SER A 202 -3.88 6.46 -35.81
N LEU A 203 -2.82 5.69 -35.95
CA LEU A 203 -1.64 5.95 -36.79
C LEU A 203 -1.28 4.70 -37.60
N ASP A 204 -2.27 3.86 -37.92
CA ASP A 204 -2.06 2.61 -38.64
C ASP A 204 -1.48 2.90 -40.04
N GLY A 205 -0.38 2.25 -40.40
CA GLY A 205 0.28 2.41 -41.70
C GLY A 205 0.92 3.78 -41.96
N SER A 206 1.02 4.64 -40.93
CA SER A 206 1.58 6.00 -41.07
C SER A 206 3.12 6.01 -41.25
N TYR A 207 3.65 7.11 -41.80
CA TYR A 207 5.07 7.23 -42.16
C TYR A 207 5.78 8.39 -41.44
N PHE A 208 6.85 8.11 -40.71
CA PHE A 208 7.55 9.08 -39.84
C PHE A 208 9.04 9.29 -40.17
N GLU A 209 9.47 9.04 -41.40
CA GLU A 209 10.88 9.22 -41.77
C GLU A 209 11.39 10.63 -41.44
N GLY A 210 12.42 10.71 -40.60
CA GLY A 210 13.05 11.96 -40.19
C GLY A 210 12.22 12.85 -39.26
N ALA A 211 11.02 12.42 -38.86
CA ALA A 211 10.16 13.16 -37.93
C ALA A 211 10.76 13.21 -36.52
N ASP A 212 10.60 14.33 -35.82
CA ASP A 212 11.09 14.50 -34.45
C ASP A 212 9.98 14.29 -33.43
N LEU A 213 10.09 13.23 -32.63
CA LEU A 213 9.09 12.80 -31.64
C LEU A 213 9.54 13.09 -30.20
N ASP A 214 10.54 13.96 -29.98
CA ASP A 214 11.06 14.22 -28.63
C ASP A 214 9.95 14.68 -27.67
N GLY A 215 9.75 13.92 -26.59
CA GLY A 215 8.77 14.25 -25.55
C GLY A 215 7.29 14.21 -26.00
N ALA A 216 6.99 13.72 -27.20
CA ALA A 216 5.62 13.41 -27.62
C ALA A 216 4.97 12.39 -26.66
N ILE A 217 3.69 12.58 -26.35
CA ILE A 217 2.88 11.69 -25.50
C ILE A 217 2.14 10.74 -26.44
N LEU A 218 2.44 9.44 -26.38
CA LEU A 218 1.91 8.44 -27.31
C LEU A 218 1.01 7.40 -26.62
N ASP A 219 0.53 7.70 -25.42
CA ASP A 219 -0.14 6.73 -24.55
C ASP A 219 -1.38 6.13 -25.25
N GLY A 220 -1.35 4.81 -25.47
CA GLY A 220 -2.46 4.10 -26.09
C GLY A 220 -2.67 4.34 -27.59
N ALA A 221 -1.76 5.03 -28.26
CA ALA A 221 -1.84 5.25 -29.71
C ALA A 221 -1.65 3.95 -30.51
N ASN A 222 -2.33 3.82 -31.64
CA ASN A 222 -2.22 2.66 -32.53
C ASN A 222 -1.22 2.94 -33.66
N PHE A 223 -0.03 2.37 -33.58
CA PHE A 223 1.03 2.45 -34.58
C PHE A 223 1.18 1.15 -35.39
N ALA A 224 0.12 0.33 -35.48
CA ALA A 224 0.18 -0.87 -36.29
C ALA A 224 0.67 -0.53 -37.71
N ASN A 225 1.53 -1.37 -38.29
CA ASN A 225 2.10 -1.21 -39.64
C ASN A 225 2.82 0.13 -39.92
N ALA A 226 3.05 1.00 -38.92
CA ALA A 226 3.69 2.30 -39.11
C ALA A 226 5.20 2.19 -39.31
N ASP A 227 5.78 3.12 -40.07
CA ASP A 227 7.23 3.21 -40.28
C ASP A 227 7.84 4.33 -39.43
N LEU A 228 8.46 3.95 -38.31
CA LEU A 228 9.17 4.82 -37.39
C LEU A 228 10.70 4.59 -37.47
N GLU A 229 11.20 3.79 -38.41
CA GLU A 229 12.59 3.30 -38.43
C GLU A 229 13.62 4.46 -38.37
N LYS A 230 13.30 5.56 -39.06
CA LYS A 230 14.13 6.77 -39.16
C LYS A 230 13.58 7.96 -38.36
N ALA A 231 12.67 7.72 -37.42
CA ALA A 231 12.20 8.77 -36.53
C ALA A 231 13.34 9.22 -35.58
N LYS A 232 13.38 10.51 -35.26
CA LYS A 232 14.39 11.14 -34.40
C LYS A 232 13.86 11.30 -32.99
N HIS A 233 14.77 11.13 -32.01
CA HIS A 233 14.54 11.33 -30.58
C HIS A 233 13.37 10.53 -29.98
N LEU A 234 12.90 9.48 -30.67
CA LEU A 234 11.93 8.54 -30.13
C LEU A 234 12.59 7.68 -29.04
N ARG A 235 11.97 7.61 -27.88
CA ARG A 235 12.40 6.77 -26.76
C ARG A 235 11.41 5.64 -26.49
N ALA A 236 11.91 4.52 -25.96
CA ALA A 236 11.09 3.34 -25.69
C ALA A 236 10.02 3.56 -24.61
N ASP A 237 10.25 4.45 -23.64
CA ASP A 237 9.31 4.79 -22.57
C ASP A 237 8.08 5.58 -23.06
N GLN A 238 8.21 6.29 -24.18
CA GLN A 238 7.11 7.00 -24.83
C GLN A 238 6.11 6.02 -25.49
N LEU A 239 6.55 4.82 -25.88
CA LEU A 239 5.73 3.82 -26.58
C LEU A 239 4.84 3.01 -25.64
N ALA A 240 4.48 3.55 -24.49
CA ALA A 240 3.74 2.79 -23.52
C ALA A 240 2.27 2.64 -23.90
N GLY A 241 1.78 1.41 -23.78
CA GLY A 241 0.41 1.08 -24.15
C GLY A 241 0.08 1.19 -25.63
N THR A 242 1.04 1.52 -26.49
CA THR A 242 0.82 1.59 -27.93
C THR A 242 0.63 0.20 -28.52
N ASP A 243 -0.06 0.13 -29.66
CA ASP A 243 -0.05 -1.05 -30.52
C ASP A 243 1.04 -0.87 -31.58
N LEU A 244 2.06 -1.73 -31.56
CA LEU A 244 3.18 -1.67 -32.50
C LEU A 244 3.16 -2.85 -33.48
N THR A 245 2.04 -3.55 -33.64
CA THR A 245 1.97 -4.74 -34.51
C THR A 245 2.52 -4.42 -35.90
N ASN A 246 3.57 -5.13 -36.34
CA ASN A 246 4.29 -4.91 -37.61
C ASN A 246 4.93 -3.52 -37.81
N ALA A 247 5.00 -2.68 -36.78
CA ALA A 247 5.65 -1.38 -36.88
C ALA A 247 7.16 -1.53 -37.02
N LYS A 248 7.79 -0.70 -37.85
CA LYS A 248 9.25 -0.61 -37.92
C LYS A 248 9.74 0.43 -36.93
N LEU A 249 10.73 0.09 -36.12
CA LEU A 249 11.26 0.95 -35.06
C LEU A 249 12.76 1.21 -35.25
N PRO A 250 13.29 2.32 -34.70
CA PRO A 250 14.72 2.53 -34.61
C PRO A 250 15.41 1.39 -33.84
N PRO A 251 16.61 0.94 -34.25
CA PRO A 251 17.28 -0.22 -33.66
C PRO A 251 17.48 -0.16 -32.14
N ASP A 252 17.69 1.03 -31.58
CA ASP A 252 17.90 1.22 -30.14
C ASP A 252 16.59 1.16 -29.34
N VAL A 253 15.48 1.57 -29.95
CA VAL A 253 14.15 1.51 -29.34
C VAL A 253 13.58 0.08 -29.39
N ALA A 254 13.86 -0.64 -30.48
CA ALA A 254 13.38 -2.02 -30.70
C ALA A 254 13.90 -3.06 -29.69
N LYS A 255 14.95 -2.75 -28.93
CA LYS A 255 15.53 -3.64 -27.91
C LYS A 255 14.65 -3.77 -26.66
N PHE A 256 13.84 -2.75 -26.34
CA PHE A 256 13.00 -2.69 -25.15
C PHE A 256 13.71 -3.12 -23.85
N GLU A 257 14.75 -2.38 -23.43
CA GLU A 257 15.52 -2.67 -22.20
C GLU A 257 14.64 -2.85 -20.94
N ALA A 258 13.48 -2.19 -20.88
CA ALA A 258 12.50 -2.37 -19.81
C ALA A 258 11.94 -3.80 -19.72
N LEU A 259 11.79 -4.50 -20.84
CA LEU A 259 11.35 -5.89 -20.87
C LEU A 259 12.39 -6.80 -20.20
N LYS A 260 13.67 -6.59 -20.53
CA LYS A 260 14.78 -7.34 -19.94
C LYS A 260 14.89 -7.10 -18.43
N ARG A 261 14.80 -5.84 -17.99
CA ARG A 261 14.79 -5.50 -16.55
C ARG A 261 13.59 -6.08 -15.80
N ALA A 262 12.42 -6.10 -16.43
CA ALA A 262 11.23 -6.73 -15.85
C ALA A 262 11.44 -8.25 -15.65
N GLU A 263 12.02 -8.94 -16.62
CA GLU A 263 12.37 -10.36 -16.50
C GLU A 263 13.39 -10.63 -15.39
N GLU A 264 14.44 -9.83 -15.30
CA GLU A 264 15.45 -9.90 -14.22
C GLU A 264 14.80 -9.68 -12.84
N THR A 265 13.92 -8.70 -12.74
CA THR A 265 13.16 -8.42 -11.51
C THR A 265 12.26 -9.59 -11.12
N ILE A 266 11.58 -10.23 -12.08
CA ILE A 266 10.72 -11.40 -11.82
C ILE A 266 11.53 -12.58 -11.28
N LYS A 267 12.76 -12.79 -11.78
CA LYS A 267 13.64 -13.88 -11.30
C LYS A 267 13.97 -13.75 -9.81
N ILE A 268 14.01 -12.53 -9.28
CA ILE A 268 14.27 -12.26 -7.85
C ILE A 268 12.96 -12.23 -7.05
N ALA A 269 11.93 -11.53 -7.54
CA ALA A 269 10.67 -11.34 -6.82
C ALA A 269 9.91 -12.66 -6.58
N ARG A 270 9.97 -13.60 -7.54
CA ARG A 270 9.27 -14.89 -7.44
C ARG A 270 9.75 -15.76 -6.28
N PRO A 271 11.04 -16.15 -6.17
CA PRO A 271 11.51 -16.95 -5.05
C PRO A 271 11.35 -16.22 -3.71
N LEU A 272 11.51 -14.89 -3.69
CA LEU A 272 11.28 -14.09 -2.49
C LEU A 272 9.83 -14.21 -1.98
N PHE A 273 8.85 -14.10 -2.88
CA PHE A 273 7.44 -14.24 -2.52
C PHE A 273 7.08 -15.67 -2.07
N LEU A 274 7.59 -16.70 -2.76
CA LEU A 274 7.38 -18.09 -2.35
C LEU A 274 8.04 -18.40 -1.00
N GLY A 275 9.24 -17.86 -0.77
CA GLY A 275 9.93 -17.94 0.52
C GLY A 275 9.16 -17.24 1.63
N LEU A 276 8.54 -16.10 1.34
CA LEU A 276 7.67 -15.39 2.31
C LEU A 276 6.43 -16.23 2.66
N ILE A 277 5.81 -16.89 1.68
CA ILE A 277 4.70 -17.83 1.94
C ILE A 277 5.16 -18.97 2.84
N ALA A 278 6.28 -19.62 2.49
CA ALA A 278 6.82 -20.72 3.29
C ALA A 278 7.15 -20.26 4.73
N ALA A 279 7.74 -19.08 4.91
CA ALA A 279 8.05 -18.52 6.22
C ALA A 279 6.78 -18.21 7.04
N CYS A 280 5.73 -17.69 6.41
CA CYS A 280 4.43 -17.47 7.06
C CYS A 280 3.78 -18.80 7.50
N LEU A 281 3.73 -19.81 6.62
CA LEU A 281 3.18 -21.12 6.95
C LEU A 281 3.96 -21.81 8.06
N TYR A 282 5.29 -21.76 8.00
CA TYR A 282 6.17 -22.24 9.06
C TYR A 282 5.89 -21.54 10.39
N SER A 283 5.66 -20.22 10.33
CA SER A 283 5.31 -19.43 11.52
C SER A 283 4.00 -19.90 12.13
N TRP A 284 2.98 -20.18 11.32
CA TRP A 284 1.68 -20.65 11.82
C TRP A 284 1.78 -22.00 12.52
N VAL A 285 2.53 -22.95 11.93
CA VAL A 285 2.79 -24.26 12.57
C VAL A 285 3.53 -24.08 13.90
N THR A 286 4.56 -23.24 13.92
CA THR A 286 5.36 -22.99 15.13
C THR A 286 4.52 -22.32 16.23
N ILE A 287 3.72 -21.31 15.88
CA ILE A 287 2.78 -20.65 16.81
C ILE A 287 1.82 -21.69 17.41
N GLY A 288 1.22 -22.55 16.58
CA GLY A 288 0.28 -23.58 17.03
C GLY A 288 0.89 -24.63 17.95
N GLN A 289 2.19 -24.89 17.85
CA GLN A 289 2.92 -25.85 18.69
C GLN A 289 3.50 -25.23 19.97
N THR A 290 3.52 -23.90 20.09
CA THR A 290 4.00 -23.23 21.31
C THR A 290 3.03 -23.45 22.47
N THR A 291 3.53 -23.91 23.61
CA THR A 291 2.73 -24.13 24.83
C THR A 291 2.76 -22.91 25.75
N ASP A 292 1.70 -22.65 26.51
CA ASP A 292 1.62 -21.49 27.44
C ASP A 292 2.78 -21.51 28.45
N ALA A 293 3.09 -22.69 28.98
CA ALA A 293 4.24 -22.89 29.86
C ALA A 293 5.58 -22.48 29.23
N ALA A 294 5.78 -22.70 27.92
CA ALA A 294 7.03 -22.36 27.25
C ALA A 294 7.16 -20.86 26.99
N LEU A 295 6.03 -20.17 26.78
CA LEU A 295 5.98 -18.73 26.65
C LEU A 295 6.23 -18.05 28.01
N LEU A 296 5.62 -18.54 29.09
CA LEU A 296 5.75 -17.97 30.44
C LEU A 296 7.14 -18.13 31.03
N THR A 297 7.70 -19.34 30.95
CA THR A 297 9.01 -19.65 31.56
C THR A 297 10.19 -19.08 30.77
N ARG A 298 9.93 -18.46 29.60
CA ARG A 298 10.95 -18.05 28.63
C ARG A 298 11.91 -19.20 28.33
N ALA A 299 11.37 -20.42 28.25
CA ALA A 299 12.14 -21.65 28.22
C ALA A 299 13.23 -21.60 27.13
N ILE A 300 14.45 -21.91 27.55
CA ILE A 300 15.58 -22.18 26.67
C ILE A 300 15.38 -23.61 26.16
N GLY A 301 15.28 -23.81 24.84
CA GLY A 301 15.54 -25.11 24.25
C GLY A 301 14.37 -26.06 24.00
N LYS A 302 13.20 -25.59 23.56
CA LYS A 302 12.37 -26.48 22.72
C LYS A 302 12.92 -26.41 21.29
N PRO A 303 13.33 -27.53 20.66
CA PRO A 303 13.80 -27.52 19.29
C PRO A 303 12.69 -27.00 18.38
N LEU A 304 13.01 -26.02 17.54
CA LEU A 304 12.08 -25.53 16.53
C LEU A 304 11.66 -26.70 15.62
N PRO A 305 10.37 -26.78 15.23
CA PRO A 305 9.93 -27.80 14.29
C PRO A 305 10.75 -27.76 12.99
N LEU A 306 11.06 -28.92 12.41
CA LEU A 306 11.91 -29.15 11.22
C LEU A 306 13.41 -28.83 11.35
N ILE A 307 13.82 -27.76 12.02
CA ILE A 307 15.24 -27.31 12.02
C ILE A 307 16.03 -27.94 13.17
N GLY A 308 15.36 -28.35 14.26
CA GLY A 308 16.02 -28.95 15.42
C GLY A 308 16.90 -27.99 16.22
N ALA A 309 16.98 -26.72 15.81
CA ALA A 309 17.71 -25.69 16.52
C ALA A 309 16.93 -25.25 17.77
N GLU A 310 17.61 -25.25 18.91
CA GLU A 310 17.12 -24.73 20.17
C GLU A 310 17.14 -23.21 20.16
N VAL A 311 16.04 -22.61 19.72
CA VAL A 311 15.86 -21.15 19.79
C VAL A 311 14.85 -20.84 20.90
N PRO A 312 15.17 -19.96 21.87
CA PRO A 312 14.20 -19.57 22.88
C PRO A 312 12.96 -18.98 22.22
N VAL A 313 11.78 -19.43 22.66
CA VAL A 313 10.49 -19.11 22.03
C VAL A 313 10.27 -17.59 21.94
N VAL A 314 10.74 -16.84 22.95
CA VAL A 314 10.66 -15.37 22.96
C VAL A 314 11.39 -14.74 21.78
N TRP A 315 12.58 -15.23 21.42
CA TRP A 315 13.33 -14.71 20.27
C TRP A 315 12.61 -14.99 18.96
N PHE A 316 11.93 -16.13 18.85
CA PHE A 316 11.10 -16.42 17.69
C PHE A 316 9.95 -15.39 17.53
N PHE A 317 9.29 -15.02 18.64
CA PHE A 317 8.23 -14.00 18.64
C PHE A 317 8.73 -12.57 18.42
N LEU A 318 10.01 -12.28 18.71
CA LEU A 318 10.62 -10.97 18.47
C LEU A 318 11.19 -10.84 17.06
N ALA A 319 12.03 -11.78 16.64
CA ALA A 319 12.80 -11.72 15.40
C ALA A 319 11.96 -12.07 14.17
N THR A 320 11.08 -13.07 14.24
CA THR A 320 10.34 -13.54 13.06
C THR A 320 9.42 -12.45 12.50
N PRO A 321 8.60 -11.74 13.30
CA PRO A 321 7.80 -10.62 12.78
C PRO A 321 8.63 -9.54 12.11
N LEU A 322 9.80 -9.18 12.67
CA LEU A 322 10.72 -8.21 12.06
C LEU A 322 11.24 -8.69 10.71
N ILE A 323 11.71 -9.93 10.63
CA ILE A 323 12.22 -10.54 9.40
C ILE A 323 11.10 -10.58 8.34
N LEU A 324 9.89 -10.99 8.72
CA LEU A 324 8.74 -11.01 7.82
C LEU A 324 8.39 -9.61 7.30
N VAL A 325 8.40 -8.59 8.14
CA VAL A 325 8.16 -7.19 7.72
C VAL A 325 9.27 -6.71 6.79
N ALA A 326 10.54 -6.96 7.11
CA ALA A 326 11.68 -6.56 6.27
C ALA A 326 11.63 -7.23 4.89
N LEU A 327 11.42 -8.55 4.84
CA LEU A 327 11.28 -9.29 3.58
C LEU A 327 10.05 -8.82 2.79
N ASN A 328 8.95 -8.50 3.48
CA ASN A 328 7.76 -7.94 2.85
C ASN A 328 8.02 -6.56 2.22
N VAL A 329 8.69 -5.66 2.94
CA VAL A 329 9.10 -4.34 2.41
C VAL A 329 10.01 -4.52 1.20
N TYR A 330 10.99 -5.42 1.28
CA TYR A 330 11.92 -5.72 0.20
C TYR A 330 11.21 -6.25 -1.06
N LEU A 331 10.25 -7.18 -0.88
CA LEU A 331 9.39 -7.66 -1.96
C LEU A 331 8.61 -6.52 -2.62
N HIS A 332 8.06 -5.60 -1.83
CA HIS A 332 7.29 -4.47 -2.33
C HIS A 332 8.12 -3.50 -3.18
N PHE A 333 9.41 -3.29 -2.86
CA PHE A 333 10.31 -2.51 -3.71
C PHE A 333 10.51 -3.17 -5.09
N TYR A 334 10.73 -4.48 -5.14
CA TYR A 334 10.82 -5.19 -6.41
C TYR A 334 9.51 -5.18 -7.20
N LEU A 335 8.38 -5.30 -6.51
CA LEU A 335 7.08 -5.17 -7.15
C LEU A 335 6.88 -3.79 -7.76
N HIS A 336 7.29 -2.74 -7.06
CA HIS A 336 7.21 -1.39 -7.57
C HIS A 336 8.10 -1.17 -8.79
N ALA A 337 9.36 -1.62 -8.73
CA ALA A 337 10.29 -1.57 -9.87
C ALA A 337 9.72 -2.33 -11.08
N LEU A 338 9.20 -3.54 -10.87
CA LEU A 338 8.52 -4.32 -11.91
C LEU A 338 7.36 -3.55 -12.53
N TRP A 339 6.52 -2.90 -11.71
CA TRP A 339 5.37 -2.15 -12.22
C TRP A 339 5.77 -0.90 -13.01
N GLN A 340 6.87 -0.23 -12.65
CA GLN A 340 7.42 0.88 -13.41
C GLN A 340 7.88 0.42 -14.80
N ASP A 341 8.65 -0.67 -14.87
CA ASP A 341 9.12 -1.22 -16.14
C ASP A 341 7.93 -1.69 -17.01
N LEU A 342 6.95 -2.39 -16.43
CA LEU A 342 5.77 -2.85 -17.15
C LEU A 342 4.88 -1.71 -17.65
N ALA A 343 4.78 -0.60 -16.90
CA ALA A 343 4.02 0.58 -17.31
C ALA A 343 4.67 1.35 -18.47
N GLY A 344 5.95 1.10 -18.77
CA GLY A 344 6.67 1.67 -19.91
C GLY A 344 6.57 0.84 -21.19
N LEU A 345 6.01 -0.38 -21.13
CA LEU A 345 5.98 -1.27 -22.29
C LEU A 345 4.79 -1.00 -23.22
N PRO A 346 4.94 -1.30 -24.52
CA PRO A 346 3.83 -1.27 -25.46
C PRO A 346 2.82 -2.38 -25.14
N ARG A 347 1.57 -2.18 -25.56
CA ARG A 347 0.50 -3.16 -25.40
C ARG A 347 0.75 -4.38 -26.28
N ARG A 348 1.15 -4.14 -27.54
CA ARG A 348 1.57 -5.15 -28.52
C ARG A 348 2.92 -4.75 -29.09
N PHE A 349 3.80 -5.74 -29.21
CA PHE A 349 5.14 -5.55 -29.75
C PHE A 349 5.16 -5.65 -31.28
N PRO A 350 6.27 -5.28 -31.95
CA PRO A 350 6.43 -5.41 -33.40
C PRO A 350 6.13 -6.80 -33.99
N ASP A 351 6.35 -7.87 -33.21
CA ASP A 351 6.03 -9.25 -33.58
C ASP A 351 4.53 -9.61 -33.40
N GLY A 352 3.68 -8.62 -33.09
CA GLY A 352 2.25 -8.77 -32.88
C GLY A 352 1.86 -9.43 -31.55
N ARG A 353 2.82 -9.94 -30.78
CA ARG A 353 2.55 -10.56 -29.48
C ARG A 353 2.22 -9.50 -28.42
N PRO A 354 1.19 -9.74 -27.59
CA PRO A 354 0.87 -8.83 -26.49
C PRO A 354 1.89 -8.92 -25.36
N VAL A 355 1.97 -7.86 -24.55
CA VAL A 355 2.84 -7.83 -23.36
C VAL A 355 2.59 -8.98 -22.38
N THR A 356 1.35 -9.46 -22.31
CA THR A 356 0.94 -10.60 -21.46
C THR A 356 1.53 -11.94 -21.90
N GLU A 357 1.96 -12.06 -23.16
CA GLU A 357 2.60 -13.28 -23.66
C GLU A 357 4.12 -13.24 -23.45
N LYS A 358 4.75 -12.07 -23.65
CA LYS A 358 6.19 -11.90 -23.43
C LYS A 358 6.58 -11.92 -21.96
N VAL A 359 5.77 -11.29 -21.11
CA VAL A 359 5.98 -11.30 -19.66
C VAL A 359 5.16 -12.46 -19.10
N HIS A 360 5.79 -13.62 -18.89
CA HIS A 360 5.12 -14.83 -18.38
C HIS A 360 4.08 -14.52 -17.28
N PRO A 361 2.79 -14.84 -17.49
CA PRO A 361 1.74 -14.56 -16.52
C PRO A 361 1.96 -15.33 -15.21
N TRP A 362 2.01 -14.61 -14.10
CA TRP A 362 2.15 -15.13 -12.75
C TRP A 362 1.47 -14.18 -11.77
N LEU A 363 1.20 -14.65 -10.54
CA LEU A 363 0.46 -13.96 -9.49
C LEU A 363 0.82 -12.46 -9.36
N LEU A 364 2.10 -12.09 -9.45
CA LEU A 364 2.58 -10.71 -9.27
C LEU A 364 2.44 -9.83 -10.54
N THR A 365 2.59 -10.41 -11.74
CA THR A 365 2.40 -9.68 -13.01
C THR A 365 0.91 -9.45 -13.30
N ASN A 366 0.03 -10.33 -12.83
CA ASN A 366 -1.43 -10.15 -12.91
C ASN A 366 -1.93 -8.89 -12.17
N ILE A 367 -1.28 -8.48 -11.07
CA ILE A 367 -1.64 -7.24 -10.35
C ILE A 367 -1.35 -6.02 -11.22
N ALA A 368 -0.19 -6.02 -11.89
CA ALA A 368 0.26 -4.94 -12.76
C ALA A 368 -0.67 -4.81 -13.96
N LEU A 369 -0.92 -5.93 -14.63
CA LEU A 369 -1.73 -6.01 -15.84
C LEU A 369 -3.21 -5.70 -15.56
N TYR A 370 -3.73 -6.02 -14.37
CA TYR A 370 -5.12 -5.70 -14.00
C TYR A 370 -5.42 -4.20 -13.94
N HIS A 371 -4.43 -3.39 -13.55
CA HIS A 371 -4.59 -1.95 -13.37
C HIS A 371 -4.04 -1.14 -14.55
N SER A 372 -3.19 -1.71 -15.41
CA SER A 372 -2.91 -1.09 -16.69
C SER A 372 -4.18 -1.18 -17.53
N THR A 373 -4.63 -0.04 -18.05
CA THR A 373 -5.86 0.14 -18.85
C THR A 373 -5.82 -0.57 -20.22
N GLN A 374 -5.00 -1.60 -20.37
CA GLN A 374 -4.52 -2.14 -21.65
C GLN A 374 -4.91 -3.61 -21.87
N LEU A 375 -5.74 -4.21 -21.00
CA LEU A 375 -6.18 -5.60 -21.15
C LEU A 375 -7.29 -5.75 -22.18
N GLU A 376 -7.15 -6.73 -23.07
CA GLU A 376 -8.21 -7.17 -23.99
C GLU A 376 -9.40 -7.78 -23.24
N PRO A 377 -10.65 -7.50 -23.66
CA PRO A 377 -11.86 -7.90 -22.94
C PRO A 377 -12.06 -9.41 -22.79
N LYS A 378 -11.44 -10.24 -23.64
CA LYS A 378 -11.68 -11.70 -23.70
C LYS A 378 -11.11 -12.54 -22.55
N ARG A 379 -10.27 -11.99 -21.65
CA ARG A 379 -9.70 -12.72 -20.48
C ARG A 379 -10.04 -12.12 -19.10
N LEU A 380 -11.03 -11.22 -19.06
CA LEU A 380 -11.27 -10.35 -17.90
C LEU A 380 -11.64 -11.08 -16.58
N GLY A 381 -12.40 -12.18 -16.65
CA GLY A 381 -12.91 -12.86 -15.45
C GLY A 381 -11.82 -13.57 -14.63
N VAL A 382 -11.03 -14.41 -15.29
CA VAL A 382 -9.94 -15.19 -14.65
C VAL A 382 -8.82 -14.27 -14.16
N VAL A 383 -8.46 -13.25 -14.93
CA VAL A 383 -7.44 -12.26 -14.55
C VAL A 383 -7.90 -11.41 -13.37
N ARG A 384 -9.18 -11.02 -13.31
CA ARG A 384 -9.74 -10.25 -12.17
C ARG A 384 -9.75 -11.06 -10.87
N MET A 385 -10.14 -12.33 -10.94
CA MET A 385 -10.15 -13.21 -9.78
C MET A 385 -8.72 -13.52 -9.30
N GLY A 386 -7.82 -13.82 -10.24
CA GLY A 386 -6.39 -13.98 -9.97
C GLY A 386 -5.78 -12.73 -9.31
N ALA A 387 -6.02 -11.54 -9.86
CA ALA A 387 -5.49 -10.29 -9.31
C ALA A 387 -6.03 -9.95 -7.91
N ARG A 388 -7.30 -10.29 -7.60
CA ARG A 388 -7.86 -10.15 -6.25
C ARG A 388 -7.17 -11.08 -5.26
N PHE A 389 -6.97 -12.34 -5.65
CA PHE A 389 -6.24 -13.31 -4.83
C PHE A 389 -4.78 -12.89 -4.62
N SER A 390 -4.09 -12.45 -5.68
CA SER A 390 -2.74 -11.90 -5.59
C SER A 390 -2.65 -10.72 -4.63
N LYS A 391 -3.58 -9.77 -4.70
CA LYS A 391 -3.62 -8.61 -3.79
C LYS A 391 -3.82 -9.04 -2.35
N ALA A 392 -4.74 -9.97 -2.10
CA ALA A 392 -4.98 -10.50 -0.76
C ALA A 392 -3.73 -11.20 -0.19
N MET A 393 -3.01 -11.96 -1.00
CA MET A 393 -1.78 -12.62 -0.56
C MET A 393 -0.63 -11.64 -0.33
N VAL A 394 -0.36 -10.74 -1.28
CA VAL A 394 0.77 -9.79 -1.20
C VAL A 394 0.59 -8.78 -0.07
N TRP A 395 -0.64 -8.30 0.16
CA TRP A 395 -0.90 -7.29 1.19
C TRP A 395 -1.37 -7.87 2.52
N GLY A 396 -1.97 -9.06 2.52
CA GLY A 396 -2.62 -9.63 3.71
C GLY A 396 -1.82 -10.70 4.44
N LEU A 397 -0.95 -11.45 3.76
CA LEU A 397 -0.33 -12.65 4.36
C LEU A 397 0.56 -12.34 5.57
N VAL A 398 1.45 -11.37 5.45
CA VAL A 398 2.34 -10.94 6.54
C VAL A 398 1.56 -10.33 7.72
N PRO A 399 0.63 -9.38 7.54
CA PRO A 399 -0.10 -8.84 8.67
C PRO A 399 -1.00 -9.88 9.35
N ILE A 400 -1.60 -10.82 8.62
CA ILE A 400 -2.34 -11.95 9.23
C ILE A 400 -1.40 -12.81 10.09
N THR A 401 -0.19 -13.08 9.59
CA THR A 401 0.80 -13.85 10.35
C THR A 401 1.21 -13.14 11.64
N ILE A 402 1.46 -11.83 11.58
CA ILE A 402 1.80 -11.02 12.76
C ILE A 402 0.61 -10.93 13.72
N LEU A 403 -0.62 -10.88 13.21
CA LEU A 403 -1.81 -10.96 14.04
C LEU A 403 -1.88 -12.27 14.82
N PHE A 404 -1.54 -13.42 14.21
CA PHE A 404 -1.47 -14.69 14.94
C PHE A 404 -0.41 -14.68 16.04
N PHE A 405 0.76 -14.07 15.80
CA PHE A 405 1.74 -13.86 16.87
C PHE A 405 1.15 -13.01 18.00
N ALA A 406 0.49 -11.90 17.68
CA ALA A 406 -0.11 -11.01 18.67
C ALA A 406 -1.19 -11.74 19.48
N LEU A 407 -2.14 -12.42 18.83
CA LEU A 407 -3.20 -13.18 19.49
C LEU A 407 -2.64 -14.27 20.40
N ARG A 408 -1.55 -14.93 20.00
CA ARG A 408 -0.90 -15.96 20.83
C ARG A 408 -0.19 -15.39 22.05
N ALA A 409 0.41 -14.21 21.93
CA ALA A 409 1.15 -13.54 23.01
C ALA A 409 0.24 -12.74 23.97
N MET A 410 -0.97 -12.39 23.55
CA MET A 410 -1.92 -11.58 24.34
C MET A 410 -2.15 -12.10 25.77
N PRO A 411 -2.43 -13.41 26.00
CA PRO A 411 -2.69 -13.93 27.35
C PRO A 411 -1.53 -13.81 28.34
N LEU A 412 -0.28 -13.61 27.87
CA LEU A 412 0.87 -13.43 28.78
C LEU A 412 0.84 -12.11 29.55
N GLY A 413 0.11 -11.10 29.05
CA GLY A 413 0.11 -9.77 29.66
C GLY A 413 1.45 -9.02 29.61
N ASP A 414 2.45 -9.51 28.85
CA ASP A 414 3.73 -8.82 28.65
C ASP A 414 3.51 -7.60 27.73
N ARG A 415 3.55 -6.41 28.33
CA ARG A 415 3.32 -5.14 27.64
C ARG A 415 4.35 -4.86 26.55
N LEU A 416 5.61 -5.26 26.74
CA LEU A 416 6.67 -4.99 25.78
C LEU A 416 6.52 -5.88 24.55
N LEU A 417 6.29 -7.18 24.75
CA LEU A 417 6.07 -8.12 23.64
C LEU A 417 4.81 -7.78 22.84
N ASN A 418 3.69 -7.52 23.53
CA ASN A 418 2.44 -7.17 22.86
C ASN A 418 2.55 -5.82 22.14
N GLY A 419 3.20 -4.81 22.74
CA GLY A 419 3.48 -3.53 22.09
C GLY A 419 4.34 -3.68 20.83
N TRP A 420 5.38 -4.50 20.89
CA TRP A 420 6.23 -4.83 19.74
C TRP A 420 5.44 -5.47 18.59
N LEU A 421 4.63 -6.49 18.89
CA LEU A 421 3.84 -7.20 17.88
C LEU A 421 2.78 -6.30 17.24
N LEU A 422 2.14 -5.42 18.01
CA LEU A 422 1.20 -4.42 17.49
C LEU A 422 1.92 -3.38 16.61
N PHE A 423 3.11 -2.95 17.00
CA PHE A 423 3.94 -2.07 16.17
C PHE A 423 4.33 -2.74 14.84
N MET A 424 4.76 -4.01 14.87
CA MET A 424 5.07 -4.78 13.65
C MET A 424 3.83 -4.95 12.76
N LEU A 425 2.66 -5.19 13.36
CA LEU A 425 1.39 -5.28 12.63
C LEU A 425 1.07 -3.96 11.93
N PHE A 426 1.20 -2.83 12.64
CA PHE A 426 1.02 -1.49 12.07
C PHE A 426 1.96 -1.24 10.89
N MET A 427 3.25 -1.55 11.05
CA MET A 427 4.25 -1.38 9.99
C MET A 427 3.91 -2.22 8.76
N SER A 428 3.47 -3.47 8.96
CA SER A 428 3.08 -4.36 7.87
C SER A 428 1.84 -3.87 7.12
N VAL A 429 0.78 -3.47 7.83
CA VAL A 429 -0.46 -2.96 7.21
C VAL A 429 -0.19 -1.65 6.47
N SER A 430 0.57 -0.74 7.09
CA SER A 430 0.93 0.55 6.49
C SER A 430 1.74 0.37 5.20
N THR A 431 2.70 -0.55 5.21
CA THR A 431 3.49 -0.90 4.01
C THR A 431 2.58 -1.41 2.89
N GLY A 432 1.66 -2.34 3.19
CA GLY A 432 0.71 -2.88 2.22
C GLY A 432 -0.17 -1.79 1.59
N LEU A 433 -0.77 -0.91 2.40
CA LEU A 433 -1.60 0.19 1.91
C LEU A 433 -0.79 1.22 1.08
N TRP A 434 0.44 1.51 1.50
CA TRP A 434 1.34 2.43 0.82
C TRP A 434 1.68 1.95 -0.58
N PHE A 435 2.16 0.71 -0.71
CA PHE A 435 2.54 0.17 -2.01
C PHE A 435 1.33 -0.16 -2.88
N ALA A 436 0.17 -0.48 -2.29
CA ALA A 436 -1.09 -0.55 -3.03
C ALA A 436 -1.45 0.78 -3.70
N TYR A 437 -1.28 1.89 -2.98
CA TYR A 437 -1.50 3.23 -3.50
C TYR A 437 -0.49 3.62 -4.57
N LEU A 438 0.81 3.42 -4.30
CA LEU A 438 1.87 3.69 -5.26
C LEU A 438 1.68 2.87 -6.54
N GLY A 439 1.42 1.57 -6.42
CA GLY A 439 1.18 0.70 -7.58
C GLY A 439 0.02 1.16 -8.44
N ALA A 440 -1.11 1.51 -7.83
CA ALA A 440 -2.26 2.03 -8.56
C ALA A 440 -1.92 3.34 -9.32
N ARG A 441 -1.14 4.24 -8.69
CA ARG A 441 -0.71 5.51 -9.30
C ARG A 441 0.29 5.30 -10.43
N THR A 442 1.31 4.47 -10.23
CA THR A 442 2.32 4.12 -11.25
C THR A 442 1.68 3.47 -12.47
N LEU A 443 0.79 2.50 -12.27
CA LEU A 443 0.13 1.78 -13.37
C LEU A 443 -0.89 2.66 -14.12
N THR A 444 -1.44 3.68 -13.47
CA THR A 444 -2.31 4.67 -14.11
C THR A 444 -1.55 5.92 -14.58
N ARG A 445 -0.21 5.94 -14.46
CA ARG A 445 0.65 7.09 -14.80
C ARG A 445 0.21 8.41 -14.15
N ARG A 446 -0.42 8.34 -12.98
CA ARG A 446 -0.86 9.51 -12.21
C ARG A 446 0.16 9.85 -11.14
N GLU A 447 0.45 11.12 -10.96
CA GLU A 447 1.35 11.55 -9.88
C GLU A 447 0.77 11.19 -8.49
N PRO A 448 1.61 10.70 -7.56
CA PRO A 448 1.21 10.44 -6.18
C PRO A 448 0.98 11.76 -5.43
N ARG A 449 -0.09 11.83 -4.63
CA ARG A 449 -0.43 13.01 -3.83
C ARG A 449 -0.14 12.76 -2.35
N PHE A 450 0.71 13.61 -1.76
CA PHE A 450 1.15 13.49 -0.36
C PHE A 450 -0.02 13.47 0.66
N ARG A 451 -1.09 14.24 0.43
CA ARG A 451 -2.27 14.26 1.33
C ARG A 451 -3.04 12.93 1.35
N GLU A 452 -3.27 12.33 0.18
CA GLU A 452 -3.95 11.03 0.07
C GLU A 452 -3.11 9.91 0.70
N MET A 453 -1.80 10.01 0.55
CA MET A 453 -0.81 9.17 1.21
C MET A 453 -0.96 9.19 2.74
N LEU A 454 -0.93 10.38 3.34
CA LEU A 454 -1.06 10.52 4.80
C LEU A 454 -2.39 9.95 5.28
N TRP A 455 -3.46 10.13 4.50
CA TRP A 455 -4.77 9.61 4.86
C TRP A 455 -4.83 8.08 4.89
N ARG A 456 -4.16 7.40 3.97
CA ARG A 456 -4.08 5.93 3.96
C ARG A 456 -3.25 5.38 5.12
N ILE A 457 -2.17 6.06 5.49
CA ILE A 457 -1.37 5.69 6.67
C ILE A 457 -2.20 5.89 7.95
N ALA A 458 -2.96 6.99 8.03
CA ALA A 458 -3.88 7.24 9.15
C ALA A 458 -4.97 6.15 9.25
N GLN A 459 -5.48 5.65 8.11
CA GLN A 459 -6.41 4.52 8.09
C GLN A 459 -5.80 3.22 8.64
N ALA A 460 -4.53 2.92 8.36
CA ALA A 460 -3.84 1.79 8.98
C ALA A 460 -3.59 2.00 10.48
N ALA A 461 -3.41 3.25 10.90
CA ALA A 461 -3.15 3.60 12.29
C ALA A 461 -4.40 3.46 13.16
N MET A 462 -5.60 3.77 12.67
CA MET A 462 -6.83 3.78 13.49
C MET A 462 -7.13 2.45 14.21
N PRO A 463 -7.12 1.27 13.56
CA PRO A 463 -7.39 0.00 14.25
C PRO A 463 -6.31 -0.31 15.28
N VAL A 464 -5.04 -0.04 14.95
CA VAL A 464 -3.92 -0.32 15.85
C VAL A 464 -3.92 0.62 17.05
N ILE A 465 -4.19 1.91 16.84
CA ILE A 465 -4.37 2.89 17.92
C ILE A 465 -5.56 2.53 18.79
N SER A 466 -6.68 2.07 18.21
CA SER A 466 -7.85 1.62 18.97
C SER A 466 -7.53 0.40 19.85
N ILE A 467 -6.80 -0.58 19.30
CA ILE A 467 -6.35 -1.77 20.05
C ILE A 467 -5.34 -1.39 21.14
N ILE A 468 -4.38 -0.52 20.83
CA ILE A 468 -3.38 -0.03 21.80
C ILE A 468 -4.05 0.79 22.91
N SER A 469 -4.97 1.70 22.57
CA SER A 469 -5.71 2.52 23.51
C SER A 469 -6.59 1.67 24.43
N SER A 470 -7.19 0.61 23.88
CA SER A 470 -7.93 -0.39 24.63
C SER A 470 -7.00 -1.13 25.61
N TYR A 471 -5.89 -1.68 25.09
CA TYR A 471 -4.92 -2.47 25.85
C TYR A 471 -4.17 -1.69 26.95
N LEU A 472 -3.88 -0.40 26.73
CA LEU A 472 -3.22 0.48 27.69
C LEU A 472 -4.17 1.04 28.75
N SER A 473 -5.49 0.95 28.55
CA SER A 473 -6.44 1.49 29.52
C SER A 473 -6.44 0.64 30.81
N PRO A 474 -6.33 1.25 32.00
CA PRO A 474 -6.44 0.54 33.29
C PRO A 474 -7.76 -0.22 33.40
N ALA A 475 -8.83 0.34 32.84
CA ALA A 475 -10.17 -0.23 32.82
C ALA A 475 -10.27 -1.56 32.05
N TRP A 476 -9.41 -1.83 31.06
CA TRP A 476 -9.44 -3.10 30.33
C TRP A 476 -9.08 -4.31 31.19
N HIS A 477 -8.33 -4.12 32.29
CA HIS A 477 -7.94 -5.21 33.18
C HIS A 477 -8.97 -5.46 34.30
N GLU A 478 -9.75 -4.45 34.69
CA GLU A 478 -10.81 -4.59 35.71
C GLU A 478 -12.15 -5.05 35.12
N ARG A 479 -12.41 -4.83 33.81
CA ARG A 479 -13.75 -4.95 33.21
C ARG A 479 -14.08 -6.30 32.54
N ILE A 480 -13.16 -7.26 32.54
CA ILE A 480 -13.36 -8.56 31.86
C ILE A 480 -14.00 -9.62 32.79
N SER A 481 -14.19 -9.36 34.08
CA SER A 481 -14.93 -10.31 34.93
C SER A 481 -16.44 -10.34 34.67
N GLU A 482 -17.06 -9.31 34.06
CA GLU A 482 -18.52 -9.23 34.10
C GLU A 482 -19.34 -8.87 32.84
N GLN A 483 -18.84 -8.23 31.74
CA GLN A 483 -19.84 -7.59 30.84
C GLN A 483 -19.71 -7.49 29.30
N GLU A 484 -18.68 -7.97 28.59
CA GLU A 484 -18.62 -7.73 27.12
C GLU A 484 -18.54 -9.00 26.25
N ALA A 485 -19.64 -9.76 26.22
CA ALA A 485 -19.94 -10.77 25.19
C ALA A 485 -20.68 -10.16 23.97
N GLY A 486 -20.20 -9.02 23.46
CA GLY A 486 -20.86 -8.27 22.39
C GLY A 486 -20.19 -8.43 21.02
N VAL A 487 -20.91 -9.04 20.08
CA VAL A 487 -20.68 -9.07 18.61
C VAL A 487 -19.48 -9.91 18.09
N PHE A 488 -18.35 -10.03 18.80
CA PHE A 488 -17.20 -10.85 18.36
C PHE A 488 -16.94 -12.13 19.19
N ALA A 489 -17.76 -12.37 20.22
CA ALA A 489 -17.61 -13.47 21.18
C ALA A 489 -17.48 -14.88 20.55
N PRO A 490 -18.23 -15.28 19.51
CA PRO A 490 -18.06 -16.62 18.93
C PRO A 490 -16.81 -16.75 18.03
N LEU A 491 -16.24 -15.64 17.53
CA LEU A 491 -15.01 -15.65 16.72
C LEU A 491 -13.74 -15.64 17.60
N LEU A 492 -13.83 -15.08 18.81
CA LEU A 492 -12.76 -14.95 19.79
C LEU A 492 -12.85 -15.98 20.94
N SER A 493 -13.91 -16.79 21.01
CA SER A 493 -14.07 -17.88 21.99
C SER A 493 -12.93 -18.91 22.03
N PRO A 494 -12.13 -19.15 20.97
CA PRO A 494 -10.95 -20.00 21.06
C PRO A 494 -9.73 -19.30 21.68
N ILE A 495 -9.74 -17.97 21.85
CA ILE A 495 -8.70 -17.23 22.55
C ILE A 495 -9.01 -17.37 24.03
N ARG A 496 -8.48 -18.43 24.64
CA ARG A 496 -8.58 -18.63 26.09
C ARG A 496 -8.02 -17.39 26.79
N HIS A 497 -8.87 -16.71 27.56
CA HIS A 497 -8.44 -15.60 28.41
C HIS A 497 -7.59 -16.08 29.59
N THR A 498 -7.55 -17.39 29.84
CA THR A 498 -6.83 -18.03 30.92
C THR A 498 -5.71 -18.91 30.35
N LEU A 499 -4.52 -18.81 30.95
CA LEU A 499 -3.37 -19.65 30.60
C LEU A 499 -3.71 -21.11 30.93
N ASP A 500 -3.60 -22.02 29.94
CA ASP A 500 -3.75 -23.46 30.17
C ASP A 500 -2.38 -24.05 30.51
N LEU A 501 -2.20 -24.27 31.81
CA LEU A 501 -1.03 -24.86 32.45
C LEU A 501 -1.35 -26.23 33.04
N ARG A 502 -2.43 -26.89 32.59
CA ARG A 502 -2.81 -28.20 33.08
C ARG A 502 -1.70 -29.20 32.82
N PHE A 503 -1.28 -29.89 33.88
CA PHE A 503 -0.19 -30.87 33.84
C PHE A 503 1.14 -30.29 33.33
N ALA A 504 1.29 -28.97 33.31
CA ALA A 504 2.48 -28.33 32.76
C ALA A 504 3.69 -28.54 33.68
N GLU A 505 4.84 -28.84 33.08
CA GLU A 505 6.12 -28.87 33.78
C GLU A 505 6.81 -27.52 33.63
N LEU A 506 6.52 -26.59 34.55
CA LEU A 506 7.12 -25.26 34.55
C LEU A 506 8.52 -25.28 35.16
N SER A 507 8.72 -26.06 36.23
CA SER A 507 10.04 -26.31 36.81
C SER A 507 10.73 -27.46 36.06
N THR A 508 12.04 -27.34 35.82
CA THR A 508 12.79 -28.29 35.00
C THR A 508 13.38 -29.40 35.86
N LYS A 509 13.02 -30.66 35.58
CA LYS A 509 13.55 -31.85 36.23
C LYS A 509 14.91 -32.23 35.63
N ARG A 510 15.89 -32.61 36.46
CA ARG A 510 17.08 -33.31 35.94
C ARG A 510 16.71 -34.72 35.41
N PRO A 511 17.45 -35.27 34.42
CA PRO A 511 17.11 -36.56 33.79
C PRO A 511 16.98 -37.75 34.75
N ASP A 512 17.60 -37.67 35.93
CA ASP A 512 17.66 -38.70 36.97
C ASP A 512 16.71 -38.43 38.16
N TRP A 513 15.76 -37.50 38.03
CA TRP A 513 14.86 -37.11 39.11
C TRP A 513 13.98 -38.27 39.62
N LYS A 514 14.13 -38.58 40.91
CA LYS A 514 13.33 -39.60 41.65
C LYS A 514 12.45 -39.00 42.76
N GLY A 515 12.15 -37.71 42.68
CA GLY A 515 11.30 -37.01 43.64
C GLY A 515 12.02 -36.06 44.61
N ASP A 516 13.35 -35.95 44.52
CA ASP A 516 14.16 -34.98 45.29
C ASP A 516 14.02 -33.57 44.70
N VAL A 517 13.60 -32.62 45.53
CA VAL A 517 13.38 -31.22 45.14
C VAL A 517 14.69 -30.52 44.75
N ARG A 518 15.82 -30.91 45.36
CA ARG A 518 17.15 -30.30 45.07
C ARG A 518 17.64 -30.56 43.65
N MET A 519 17.06 -31.53 42.96
CA MET A 519 17.35 -31.88 41.57
C MET A 519 16.43 -31.16 40.58
N VAL A 520 15.61 -30.21 41.04
CA VAL A 520 14.70 -29.43 40.21
C VAL A 520 15.22 -28.00 40.08
N ALA A 521 15.33 -27.52 38.85
CA ALA A 521 15.53 -26.09 38.60
C ALA A 521 14.16 -25.40 38.61
N GLY A 522 13.90 -24.61 39.65
CA GLY A 522 12.64 -23.90 39.82
C GLY A 522 12.34 -22.92 38.68
N ALA A 523 11.06 -22.82 38.30
CA ALA A 523 10.61 -21.90 37.28
C ALA A 523 10.84 -20.41 37.69
N PRO A 524 11.43 -19.56 36.84
CA PRO A 524 11.65 -18.14 37.13
C PRO A 524 10.39 -17.31 36.85
N LEU A 525 9.41 -17.36 37.77
CA LEU A 525 8.06 -16.77 37.60
C LEU A 525 7.80 -15.57 38.52
N ARG A 526 8.86 -14.85 38.92
CA ARG A 526 8.73 -13.65 39.76
C ARG A 526 7.90 -12.59 39.04
N HIS A 527 6.92 -11.99 39.72
CA HIS A 527 5.95 -11.04 39.16
C HIS A 527 5.10 -11.59 38.00
N ALA A 528 5.06 -12.91 37.81
CA ALA A 528 4.30 -13.51 36.72
C ALA A 528 2.81 -13.21 36.88
N ARG A 529 2.15 -12.88 35.76
CA ARG A 529 0.70 -12.68 35.72
C ARG A 529 0.01 -13.94 35.23
N MET A 530 -0.71 -14.58 36.13
CA MET A 530 -1.39 -15.86 35.95
C MET A 530 -2.78 -15.84 36.61
N ASP A 531 -3.40 -14.65 36.72
CA ASP A 531 -4.77 -14.50 37.23
C ASP A 531 -5.73 -15.36 36.38
N GLY A 532 -6.55 -16.19 37.03
CA GLY A 532 -7.47 -17.13 36.37
C GLY A 532 -6.81 -18.30 35.62
N ALA A 533 -5.48 -18.47 35.68
CA ALA A 533 -4.80 -19.56 34.98
C ALA A 533 -5.27 -20.95 35.48
N ASP A 534 -5.34 -21.92 34.57
CA ASP A 534 -5.62 -23.31 34.91
C ASP A 534 -4.30 -24.09 35.00
N ALA A 535 -3.73 -24.14 36.19
CA ALA A 535 -2.51 -24.87 36.55
C ALA A 535 -2.81 -26.17 37.32
N TYR A 536 -3.96 -26.80 37.04
CA TYR A 536 -4.31 -28.09 37.64
C TYR A 536 -3.19 -29.12 37.42
N ARG A 537 -2.70 -29.71 38.52
CA ARG A 537 -1.58 -30.66 38.53
C ARG A 537 -0.28 -30.16 37.86
N ALA A 538 -0.07 -28.84 37.82
CA ALA A 538 1.18 -28.28 37.34
C ALA A 538 2.35 -28.63 38.27
N PHE A 539 3.54 -28.77 37.68
CA PHE A 539 4.79 -29.02 38.39
C PHE A 539 5.57 -27.70 38.55
N LEU A 540 5.51 -27.15 39.75
CA LEU A 540 6.04 -25.83 40.16
C LEU A 540 7.01 -25.98 41.35
N VAL A 541 7.62 -27.15 41.52
CA VAL A 541 8.59 -27.43 42.58
C VAL A 541 9.73 -26.43 42.53
N GLY A 542 10.03 -25.80 43.66
CA GLY A 542 11.06 -24.76 43.78
C GLY A 542 10.82 -23.49 42.96
N ALA A 543 9.63 -23.32 42.36
CA ALA A 543 9.35 -22.17 41.49
C ALA A 543 9.45 -20.84 42.27
N ASN A 544 10.06 -19.83 41.65
CA ASN A 544 10.12 -18.49 42.19
C ASN A 544 8.86 -17.73 41.72
N LEU A 545 7.88 -17.59 42.61
CA LEU A 545 6.58 -16.94 42.40
C LEU A 545 6.42 -15.69 43.29
N ILE A 546 7.55 -15.05 43.67
CA ILE A 546 7.52 -13.83 44.48
C ILE A 546 6.65 -12.78 43.80
N GLU A 547 5.68 -12.24 44.53
CA GLU A 547 4.73 -11.22 44.05
C GLU A 547 3.98 -11.62 42.76
N ALA A 548 3.88 -12.92 42.46
CA ALA A 548 3.12 -13.43 41.32
C ALA A 548 1.62 -13.18 41.52
N ARG A 549 0.92 -12.89 40.43
CA ARG A 549 -0.54 -12.70 40.41
C ARG A 549 -1.21 -14.00 39.98
N LEU A 550 -1.91 -14.64 40.90
CA LEU A 550 -2.55 -15.95 40.79
C LEU A 550 -4.00 -15.89 41.30
N ALA A 551 -4.61 -14.71 41.38
CA ALA A 551 -5.96 -14.57 41.87
C ALA A 551 -6.93 -15.35 40.96
N HIS A 552 -7.89 -16.03 41.56
CA HIS A 552 -8.86 -16.89 40.85
C HIS A 552 -8.25 -18.04 40.03
N SER A 553 -6.95 -18.32 40.15
CA SER A 553 -6.30 -19.41 39.42
C SER A 553 -6.69 -20.79 39.99
N THR A 554 -6.59 -21.82 39.16
CA THR A 554 -6.70 -23.22 39.61
C THR A 554 -5.31 -23.82 39.75
N LEU A 555 -4.88 -24.05 40.97
CA LEU A 555 -3.66 -24.76 41.36
C LEU A 555 -3.98 -26.10 42.04
N ALA A 556 -5.20 -26.61 41.86
CA ALA A 556 -5.63 -27.84 42.49
C ALA A 556 -4.69 -29.00 42.11
N GLN A 557 -4.27 -29.75 43.13
CA GLN A 557 -3.32 -30.86 43.02
C GLN A 557 -1.97 -30.49 42.38
N ALA A 558 -1.61 -29.19 42.31
CA ALA A 558 -0.29 -28.77 41.83
C ALA A 558 0.81 -29.16 42.83
N ASP A 559 2.00 -29.42 42.30
CA ASP A 559 3.20 -29.69 43.09
C ASP A 559 4.00 -28.39 43.26
N LEU A 560 3.88 -27.77 44.42
CA LEU A 560 4.46 -26.48 44.82
C LEU A 560 5.49 -26.64 45.95
N ARG A 561 6.06 -27.85 46.11
CA ARG A 561 7.07 -28.12 47.15
C ARG A 561 8.24 -27.15 47.04
N GLU A 562 8.61 -26.56 48.16
CA GLU A 562 9.68 -25.56 48.29
C GLU A 562 9.51 -24.34 47.34
N ALA A 563 8.32 -24.08 46.80
CA ALA A 563 8.06 -22.91 45.98
C ALA A 563 8.15 -21.62 46.82
N ILE A 564 8.63 -20.54 46.21
CA ILE A 564 8.76 -19.22 46.84
C ILE A 564 7.58 -18.35 46.40
N LEU A 565 6.55 -18.28 47.22
CA LEU A 565 5.30 -17.55 47.01
C LEU A 565 5.21 -16.27 47.87
N ALA A 566 6.36 -15.73 48.30
CA ALA A 566 6.39 -14.56 49.18
C ALA A 566 5.70 -13.36 48.51
N GLY A 567 4.72 -12.78 49.19
CA GLY A 567 3.88 -11.68 48.67
C GLY A 567 3.01 -12.03 47.46
N ALA A 568 2.86 -13.32 47.10
CA ALA A 568 2.02 -13.72 45.98
C ALA A 568 0.53 -13.41 46.23
N HIS A 569 -0.18 -13.06 45.17
CA HIS A 569 -1.60 -12.75 45.16
C HIS A 569 -2.38 -14.01 44.76
N LEU A 570 -2.98 -14.70 45.73
CA LEU A 570 -3.70 -15.97 45.60
C LEU A 570 -5.18 -15.83 46.01
N GLU A 571 -5.73 -14.61 45.95
CA GLU A 571 -7.10 -14.33 46.36
C GLU A 571 -8.09 -15.20 45.55
N ASN A 572 -8.95 -15.93 46.25
CA ASN A 572 -9.90 -16.88 45.67
C ASN A 572 -9.27 -17.96 44.76
N ALA A 573 -7.97 -18.23 44.88
CA ALA A 573 -7.32 -19.30 44.13
C ALA A 573 -7.77 -20.68 44.65
N ASN A 574 -7.92 -21.65 43.75
CA ASN A 574 -8.20 -23.03 44.10
C ASN A 574 -6.89 -23.82 44.28
N LEU A 575 -6.50 -24.09 45.51
CA LEU A 575 -5.33 -24.89 45.92
C LEU A 575 -5.74 -26.27 46.47
N GLU A 576 -6.95 -26.75 46.15
CA GLU A 576 -7.47 -28.01 46.70
C GLU A 576 -6.52 -29.17 46.40
N GLY A 577 -6.04 -29.85 47.45
CA GLY A 577 -5.12 -30.98 47.34
C GLY A 577 -3.72 -30.64 46.84
N ALA A 578 -3.33 -29.36 46.75
CA ALA A 578 -1.98 -28.95 46.33
C ALA A 578 -0.92 -29.38 47.36
N ASP A 579 0.29 -29.70 46.88
CA ASP A 579 1.44 -30.02 47.73
C ASP A 579 2.34 -28.78 47.91
N LEU A 580 2.23 -28.14 49.07
CA LEU A 580 2.93 -26.91 49.45
C LEU A 580 4.00 -27.18 50.52
N ARG A 581 4.51 -28.42 50.63
CA ARG A 581 5.52 -28.74 51.66
C ARG A 581 6.75 -27.86 51.53
N GLY A 582 7.15 -27.24 52.64
CA GLY A 582 8.29 -26.32 52.69
C GLY A 582 8.13 -25.05 51.85
N ALA A 583 6.94 -24.75 51.31
CA ALA A 583 6.72 -23.55 50.51
C ALA A 583 6.81 -22.27 51.37
N ASN A 584 7.34 -21.20 50.82
CA ASN A 584 7.41 -19.90 51.47
C ASN A 584 6.25 -19.02 51.02
N LEU A 585 5.22 -18.91 51.86
CA LEU A 585 4.02 -18.10 51.68
C LEU A 585 4.07 -16.79 52.51
N LYS A 586 5.26 -16.33 52.92
CA LYS A 586 5.40 -15.13 53.75
C LYS A 586 4.70 -13.93 53.10
N GLY A 587 3.76 -13.33 53.82
CA GLY A 587 2.99 -12.16 53.37
C GLY A 587 2.11 -12.41 52.14
N ALA A 588 1.85 -13.66 51.76
CA ALA A 588 0.97 -13.98 50.62
C ALA A 588 -0.50 -13.62 50.93
N PHE A 589 -1.24 -13.23 49.89
CA PHE A 589 -2.67 -12.91 49.96
C PHE A 589 -3.49 -14.15 49.58
N LEU A 590 -4.00 -14.87 50.58
CA LEU A 590 -4.81 -16.09 50.44
C LEU A 590 -6.30 -15.85 50.75
N ASN A 591 -6.76 -14.60 50.72
CA ASN A 591 -8.14 -14.26 51.08
C ASN A 591 -9.13 -15.04 50.20
N GLY A 592 -10.04 -15.80 50.82
CA GLY A 592 -10.99 -16.66 50.12
C GLY A 592 -10.39 -17.86 49.36
N ALA A 593 -9.08 -18.12 49.48
CA ALA A 593 -8.44 -19.24 48.79
C ALA A 593 -8.94 -20.60 49.30
N ASP A 594 -9.00 -21.59 48.41
CA ASP A 594 -9.42 -22.95 48.73
C ASP A 594 -8.22 -23.86 48.99
N LEU A 595 -7.91 -24.13 50.26
CA LEU A 595 -6.80 -25.00 50.70
C LEU A 595 -7.31 -26.36 51.19
N ARG A 596 -8.52 -26.78 50.81
CA ARG A 596 -9.07 -28.07 51.22
C ARG A 596 -8.14 -29.22 50.83
N ASN A 597 -7.87 -30.13 51.75
CA ASN A 597 -6.96 -31.27 51.55
C ASN A 597 -5.52 -30.91 51.14
N ALA A 598 -5.11 -29.63 51.18
CA ALA A 598 -3.76 -29.21 50.80
C ALA A 598 -2.71 -29.68 51.83
N ASN A 599 -1.48 -29.92 51.38
CA ASN A 599 -0.37 -30.29 52.24
C ASN A 599 0.57 -29.10 52.48
N LEU A 600 0.47 -28.47 53.65
CA LEU A 600 1.24 -27.30 54.07
C LEU A 600 2.33 -27.68 55.10
N GLU A 601 2.73 -28.95 55.18
CA GLU A 601 3.71 -29.41 56.15
C GLU A 601 5.07 -28.67 55.97
N GLY A 602 5.55 -28.04 57.04
CA GLY A 602 6.75 -27.19 57.01
C GLY A 602 6.63 -25.88 56.23
N ALA A 603 5.45 -25.48 55.77
CA ALA A 603 5.26 -24.23 55.02
C ALA A 603 5.42 -22.98 55.93
N LEU A 604 5.92 -21.88 55.36
CA LEU A 604 6.08 -20.60 56.07
C LEU A 604 4.95 -19.65 55.70
N LEU A 605 3.97 -19.45 56.58
CA LEU A 605 2.83 -18.55 56.35
C LEU A 605 2.96 -17.22 57.10
N ILE A 606 4.15 -16.84 57.54
CA ILE A 606 4.39 -15.63 58.35
C ILE A 606 3.73 -14.39 57.69
N ASP A 607 2.92 -13.63 58.43
CA ASP A 607 2.18 -12.45 57.95
C ASP A 607 1.17 -12.70 56.80
N ALA A 608 0.87 -13.95 56.43
CA ALA A 608 -0.07 -14.25 55.35
C ALA A 608 -1.50 -13.79 55.69
N LYS A 609 -2.24 -13.35 54.67
CA LYS A 609 -3.64 -12.91 54.78
C LYS A 609 -4.56 -14.05 54.39
N VAL A 610 -5.31 -14.60 55.33
CA VAL A 610 -6.10 -15.84 55.13
C VAL A 610 -7.59 -15.63 55.39
N ASP A 611 -8.08 -14.39 55.28
CA ASP A 611 -9.46 -14.06 55.59
C ASP A 611 -10.42 -14.84 54.68
N GLY A 612 -11.30 -15.64 55.27
CA GLY A 612 -12.25 -16.48 54.54
C GLY A 612 -11.64 -17.68 53.81
N ALA A 613 -10.33 -17.95 53.94
CA ALA A 613 -9.68 -19.10 53.32
C ALA A 613 -10.16 -20.44 53.91
N HIS A 614 -10.21 -21.49 53.08
CA HIS A 614 -10.82 -22.78 53.42
C HIS A 614 -9.75 -23.86 53.74
N PHE A 615 -9.63 -24.28 55.00
CA PHE A 615 -8.60 -25.21 55.47
C PHE A 615 -9.10 -26.63 55.81
N TRP A 616 -10.31 -27.02 55.41
CA TRP A 616 -10.84 -28.35 55.75
C TRP A 616 -9.88 -29.45 55.28
N ASN A 617 -9.49 -30.35 56.21
CA ASN A 617 -8.53 -31.43 55.99
C ASN A 617 -7.12 -31.02 55.53
N ALA A 618 -6.75 -29.74 55.61
CA ALA A 618 -5.39 -29.31 55.30
C ALA A 618 -4.38 -29.88 56.32
N ARG A 619 -3.21 -30.31 55.86
CA ARG A 619 -2.11 -30.80 56.73
C ARG A 619 -1.19 -29.64 57.07
N LEU A 620 -1.10 -29.28 58.35
CA LEU A 620 -0.32 -28.12 58.82
C LEU A 620 0.89 -28.52 59.68
N ALA A 621 1.30 -29.79 59.70
CA ALA A 621 2.36 -30.26 60.58
C ALA A 621 3.66 -29.44 60.41
N GLY A 622 4.13 -28.80 61.48
CA GLY A 622 5.34 -27.95 61.46
C GLY A 622 5.22 -26.68 60.59
N ALA A 623 4.02 -26.26 60.17
CA ALA A 623 3.84 -25.00 59.46
C ALA A 623 4.03 -23.80 60.41
N CYS A 624 4.75 -22.77 59.97
CA CYS A 624 4.98 -21.55 60.75
C CYS A 624 3.85 -20.55 60.49
N LEU A 625 2.94 -20.40 61.47
CA LEU A 625 1.73 -19.55 61.42
C LEU A 625 1.92 -18.23 62.20
N ASP A 626 3.16 -17.78 62.39
CA ASP A 626 3.46 -16.57 63.14
C ASP A 626 2.83 -15.33 62.49
N GLN A 627 2.17 -14.50 63.28
CA GLN A 627 1.52 -13.24 62.83
C GLN A 627 0.43 -13.45 61.77
N VAL A 628 -0.13 -14.65 61.67
CA VAL A 628 -1.32 -14.93 60.85
C VAL A 628 -2.58 -14.69 61.65
N ASP A 629 -3.48 -13.85 61.15
CA ASP A 629 -4.83 -13.72 61.71
C ASP A 629 -5.69 -14.90 61.23
N LEU A 630 -6.00 -15.81 62.14
CA LEU A 630 -6.79 -17.02 61.86
C LEU A 630 -8.28 -16.85 62.21
N THR A 631 -8.71 -15.67 62.68
CA THR A 631 -10.07 -15.45 63.19
C THR A 631 -11.15 -15.63 62.12
N ALA A 632 -10.85 -15.25 60.88
CA ALA A 632 -11.75 -15.35 59.73
C ALA A 632 -11.48 -16.57 58.84
N ALA A 633 -10.53 -17.43 59.19
CA ALA A 633 -10.26 -18.66 58.45
C ALA A 633 -11.35 -19.71 58.69
N LYS A 634 -11.69 -20.48 57.65
CA LYS A 634 -12.80 -21.46 57.68
C LYS A 634 -12.26 -22.88 57.72
N GLY A 635 -12.91 -23.75 58.49
CA GLY A 635 -12.62 -25.18 58.49
C GLY A 635 -11.32 -25.59 59.19
N LEU A 636 -10.74 -24.72 60.03
CA LEU A 636 -9.62 -25.06 60.89
C LEU A 636 -10.10 -25.80 62.16
N GLU A 637 -9.49 -26.95 62.42
CA GLU A 637 -9.71 -27.73 63.63
C GLU A 637 -8.55 -27.58 64.63
N ALA A 638 -8.84 -27.71 65.93
CA ALA A 638 -7.82 -27.60 67.00
C ALA A 638 -6.65 -28.58 66.81
N LYS A 639 -6.91 -29.78 66.26
CA LYS A 639 -5.88 -30.78 65.95
C LYS A 639 -4.88 -30.31 64.88
N GLN A 640 -5.37 -29.56 63.88
CA GLN A 640 -4.52 -29.05 62.81
C GLN A 640 -3.59 -27.95 63.36
N LEU A 641 -4.12 -27.07 64.23
CA LEU A 641 -3.31 -26.05 64.91
C LEU A 641 -2.29 -26.67 65.87
N ALA A 642 -2.68 -27.66 66.67
CA ALA A 642 -1.75 -28.37 67.55
C ALA A 642 -0.60 -29.02 66.76
N SER A 643 -0.91 -29.63 65.60
CA SER A 643 0.11 -30.20 64.72
C SER A 643 1.06 -29.16 64.11
N ALA A 644 0.60 -27.92 63.91
CA ALA A 644 1.42 -26.84 63.37
C ALA A 644 2.47 -26.35 64.38
N TYR A 645 2.08 -26.17 65.65
CA TYR A 645 2.97 -25.69 66.71
C TYR A 645 3.85 -26.78 67.33
N GLY A 646 3.60 -28.06 67.01
CA GLY A 646 4.33 -29.22 67.53
C GLY A 646 3.98 -29.52 68.99
N ASP A 647 3.99 -30.81 69.36
CA ASP A 647 3.79 -31.29 70.73
C ASP A 647 4.99 -30.93 71.64
N ASN A 648 5.24 -29.65 71.87
CA ASN A 648 5.91 -29.20 73.08
C ASN A 648 4.81 -28.94 74.11
N GLY A 649 4.58 -29.96 74.94
CA GLY A 649 3.52 -30.00 75.94
C GLY A 649 3.40 -28.73 76.79
N THR A 650 2.15 -28.48 77.20
CA THR A 650 1.66 -27.40 78.08
C THR A 650 1.25 -26.09 77.40
N HIS A 651 0.12 -26.11 76.68
CA HIS A 651 -1.05 -25.26 76.96
C HIS A 651 -2.15 -25.59 75.95
N ALA A 652 -3.24 -26.22 76.40
CA ALA A 652 -4.48 -26.26 75.63
C ALA A 652 -4.99 -24.82 75.42
N PRO A 653 -5.31 -24.37 74.20
CA PRO A 653 -5.93 -23.07 74.01
C PRO A 653 -7.43 -23.19 74.35
N GLN A 654 -7.82 -22.62 75.50
CA GLN A 654 -9.13 -21.98 75.62
C GLN A 654 -9.16 -20.72 74.74
N PRO A 655 -10.35 -20.19 74.38
CA PRO A 655 -10.57 -19.54 73.08
C PRO A 655 -9.72 -18.29 72.88
N LEU A 656 -9.08 -18.21 71.70
CA LEU A 656 -8.56 -16.98 71.08
C LEU A 656 -7.69 -16.09 71.98
N ALA A 657 -6.50 -16.55 72.34
CA ALA A 657 -5.37 -15.68 72.70
C ALA A 657 -4.04 -16.36 72.36
N VAL A 658 -3.46 -15.99 71.22
CA VAL A 658 -2.18 -16.54 70.72
C VAL A 658 -1.01 -15.91 71.50
N LYS A 659 -0.24 -16.73 72.22
CA LYS A 659 1.08 -16.36 72.75
C LYS A 659 2.17 -17.00 71.88
N GLN A 660 3.15 -16.16 71.55
CA GLN A 660 4.29 -16.41 70.67
C GLN A 660 5.14 -17.61 71.11
N GLY A 661 5.38 -18.54 70.17
CA GLY A 661 6.38 -19.59 70.28
C GLY A 661 7.19 -19.63 68.99
N GLY A 662 8.50 -19.43 69.07
CA GLY A 662 9.37 -19.22 67.91
C GLY A 662 9.53 -20.45 67.00
N CYS A 663 9.55 -20.19 65.70
CA CYS A 663 9.74 -21.21 64.66
C CYS A 663 11.15 -21.84 64.71
N PRO A 664 11.28 -23.15 64.44
CA PRO A 664 12.58 -23.77 64.20
C PRO A 664 13.21 -23.17 62.92
N ALA A 665 14.51 -22.93 62.96
CA ALA A 665 15.28 -22.38 61.85
C ALA A 665 15.23 -23.31 60.61
N PRO A 666 15.25 -22.74 59.38
CA PRO A 666 15.02 -23.46 58.12
C PRO A 666 16.03 -24.56 57.80
#